data_AF-F7RM32-F1
#
_entry.id   AF-F7RM32-F1
#
_cell.length_a   1.000
_cell.length_b   1.000
_cell.length_c   1.000
_cell.angle_alpha   90.00
_cell.angle_beta   90.00
_cell.angle_gamma   90.00
#
_symmetry.space_group_name_H-M   'P 1'
#
loop_
_entity.id
_entity.type
_entity.pdbx_description
1 polymer ?
#
loop_
_entity_poly.entity_id
_entity_poly.type
_entity_poly.pdbx_seq_one_letter_code
_entity_poly.pdbx_strand_id
1 'polypeptide(L)'
;MKTSKSVNPHSDKPIRALADTQAQTTQTRVADTFALNTAALDVFTFQAWVKTQEGGLVFQYCCETNNTGFRVTINALGHIETRVNSQLLHIDTISTLGGINDDYWHLLSITYQYHEIKCFIDGNEIHLQQQPTPLTEETKLKPLMDNFVAFNGELLNISLIEQCLSESEILDCYLNPHNQSKLIDCNLNIYPKKQSKTNTSLTSYHSTRQEVMLIIFNDTEYEFSKQSLNTNNFNKQLSNIIPAHERCAYMIESSSDNWPHFIYKANYRAEDRADIELSFDILKSLTPNRSHINLQLSNELEFDCFISQSTSSRLTAEIRISENVVTRQAKHFMRFINEVRSHIASKYIITDGQYYAEQDFWVSTGQQMLAYENACQLFNRRLQKKPLAIIKCRSSQEVKLVYKTAVDYHLAISVRSSGHDHEGESGETNSVVIDLELMNGIELDPISGIVAVEPGCTMQTLTSYLAQKGLMLPHSTSASHALAGFIMGGGWGPWCRKYGMCCESLVQAEIVLGIGETQVVSAANKPELLWALKGGGGLSYGIVTRFFIRTFALPPSLLKFELEWNPHLKDNQQLQANTPTLSLLERWEQVILADNLPCLLGTNLKIQAKPAGLPEVKPSLSTGEQDPQEAKHNCIMYGYWEGNPASLAHFIKTQFSAVGLKPNRVQIASMGGLTQSYGDELMESWNREAIQDLQPALNHRMTELINDTDIQLYKNQRQHSQDLLRPAPHRVTSRLAHTQGLKQGHISLIDSLTSSQLIDGNRQLGLFTYVTLSAISGDFYRTLGEVQKSQSAFPYKEQAYIIQYQAWWNSELQEQALMQVNSVYPRVNKALDWIDTCRDATIANSSGAFINFKDNTIPTARYFGQNYQMLQQVKASYCQDPLNHFRSRKSIV
;
A
#
# COMPACT_ATOMS: atom_id res chain seq x y z
N MET A 1 -3.79 -46.85 43.00
CA MET A 1 -4.90 -46.71 43.97
C MET A 1 -5.72 -45.47 43.61
N LYS A 2 -7.00 -45.70 43.25
CA LYS A 2 -8.24 -44.88 43.43
C LYS A 2 -8.16 -43.32 43.35
N THR A 3 -9.03 -42.56 42.68
CA THR A 3 -10.32 -42.81 41.97
C THR A 3 -10.82 -41.53 41.25
N SER A 4 -11.47 -41.74 40.08
CA SER A 4 -12.74 -41.17 39.49
C SER A 4 -12.93 -39.63 39.31
N LYS A 5 -13.70 -39.13 38.31
CA LYS A 5 -14.92 -39.63 37.63
C LYS A 5 -15.06 -39.26 36.13
N SER A 6 -15.69 -40.20 35.43
CA SER A 6 -16.31 -40.19 34.08
C SER A 6 -17.75 -39.67 34.09
N VAL A 7 -18.39 -39.52 32.92
CA VAL A 7 -19.73 -40.06 32.57
C VAL A 7 -20.04 -39.91 31.06
N ASN A 8 -20.59 -41.00 30.50
CA ASN A 8 -21.43 -41.21 29.30
C ASN A 8 -22.36 -42.41 29.71
N PRO A 9 -23.34 -42.98 28.96
CA PRO A 9 -24.27 -42.55 27.88
C PRO A 9 -25.74 -43.12 28.05
N HIS A 10 -26.53 -43.16 26.95
CA HIS A 10 -27.75 -43.97 26.61
C HIS A 10 -29.13 -43.50 27.11
N SER A 11 -30.30 -43.75 26.49
CA SER A 11 -30.83 -44.27 25.19
C SER A 11 -32.37 -44.09 25.24
N ASP A 12 -33.11 -44.13 24.11
CA ASP A 12 -34.37 -44.92 23.92
C ASP A 12 -35.29 -44.46 22.76
N LYS A 13 -35.85 -45.46 22.05
CA LYS A 13 -36.95 -45.41 21.04
C LYS A 13 -38.34 -45.55 21.72
N PRO A 14 -39.50 -45.33 21.03
CA PRO A 14 -40.27 -46.41 20.33
C PRO A 14 -41.10 -45.96 19.07
N ILE A 15 -41.30 -46.72 17.97
CA ILE A 15 -42.32 -47.76 17.53
C ILE A 15 -43.80 -47.32 17.29
N ARG A 16 -44.35 -47.68 16.08
CA ARG A 16 -45.77 -48.01 15.63
C ARG A 16 -46.44 -46.99 14.67
N ALA A 17 -47.23 -47.30 13.63
CA ALA A 17 -47.68 -48.55 12.96
C ALA A 17 -48.53 -48.25 11.67
N LEU A 18 -48.65 -49.27 10.79
CA LEU A 18 -49.83 -49.71 9.98
C LEU A 18 -50.31 -48.99 8.67
N ALA A 19 -50.26 -49.78 7.58
CA ALA A 19 -51.34 -50.22 6.67
C ALA A 19 -51.63 -49.50 5.33
N ASP A 20 -51.20 -50.19 4.25
CA ASP A 20 -51.91 -50.62 3.02
C ASP A 20 -52.98 -49.75 2.35
N THR A 21 -52.77 -49.46 1.06
CA THR A 21 -53.71 -49.89 -0.01
C THR A 21 -53.01 -49.93 -1.38
N GLN A 22 -53.00 -51.11 -2.01
CA GLN A 22 -52.54 -51.35 -3.38
C GLN A 22 -53.55 -50.84 -4.43
N ALA A 23 -53.06 -50.32 -5.55
CA ALA A 23 -53.74 -50.36 -6.84
C ALA A 23 -52.77 -50.96 -7.89
N GLN A 24 -53.25 -51.98 -8.58
CA GLN A 24 -52.51 -52.90 -9.46
C GLN A 24 -51.97 -52.24 -10.73
N THR A 25 -50.67 -52.39 -10.98
CA THR A 25 -50.00 -52.12 -12.26
C THR A 25 -50.10 -53.33 -13.19
N THR A 26 -50.42 -53.06 -14.46
CA THR A 26 -50.44 -54.04 -15.55
C THR A 26 -49.00 -54.49 -15.84
N GLN A 27 -48.64 -55.72 -15.43
CA GLN A 27 -47.34 -56.33 -15.77
C GLN A 27 -47.31 -56.70 -17.25
N THR A 28 -46.55 -55.95 -18.04
CA THR A 28 -46.24 -56.29 -19.44
C THR A 28 -44.79 -56.74 -19.51
N ARG A 29 -44.55 -58.06 -19.59
CA ARG A 29 -43.24 -58.61 -20.00
C ARG A 29 -43.09 -58.36 -21.50
N VAL A 30 -42.36 -57.32 -21.88
CA VAL A 30 -42.04 -57.05 -23.29
C VAL A 30 -40.55 -56.86 -23.44
N ALA A 31 -39.90 -57.90 -23.94
CA ALA A 31 -38.56 -57.89 -24.51
C ALA A 31 -38.59 -57.49 -26.00
N ASP A 32 -39.45 -56.53 -26.38
CA ASP A 32 -39.51 -56.00 -27.74
C ASP A 32 -38.78 -54.65 -27.80
N THR A 33 -37.60 -54.71 -28.40
CA THR A 33 -36.78 -53.56 -28.77
C THR A 33 -37.59 -52.58 -29.64
N PHE A 34 -37.79 -51.34 -29.17
CA PHE A 34 -38.46 -50.29 -29.96
C PHE A 34 -37.56 -49.82 -31.11
N ALA A 35 -37.60 -50.50 -32.25
CA ALA A 35 -37.03 -49.97 -33.50
C ALA A 35 -37.98 -48.90 -34.05
N LEU A 36 -37.78 -47.65 -33.63
CA LEU A 36 -38.45 -46.50 -34.24
C LEU A 36 -37.88 -46.22 -35.63
N ASN A 37 -38.76 -45.80 -36.53
CA ASN A 37 -38.48 -45.44 -37.92
C ASN A 37 -37.24 -44.54 -38.07
N THR A 38 -36.61 -44.65 -39.24
CA THR A 38 -35.36 -44.04 -39.75
C THR A 38 -35.29 -42.49 -39.78
N ALA A 39 -36.08 -41.79 -38.97
CA ALA A 39 -36.03 -40.33 -38.82
C ALA A 39 -34.96 -39.91 -37.79
N ALA A 40 -34.26 -38.82 -38.07
CA ALA A 40 -33.30 -38.23 -37.15
C ALA A 40 -34.01 -37.54 -35.98
N LEU A 41 -33.62 -37.86 -34.74
CA LEU A 41 -34.03 -37.12 -33.54
C LEU A 41 -32.99 -36.03 -33.25
N ASP A 42 -33.36 -34.75 -33.44
CA ASP A 42 -32.44 -33.63 -33.27
C ASP A 42 -32.21 -33.26 -31.79
N VAL A 43 -33.22 -33.46 -30.93
CA VAL A 43 -33.24 -33.20 -29.48
C VAL A 43 -34.31 -34.12 -28.88
N PHE A 44 -34.02 -34.86 -27.80
CA PHE A 44 -35.00 -35.80 -27.23
C PHE A 44 -34.74 -36.12 -25.75
N THR A 45 -35.74 -36.69 -25.09
CA THR A 45 -35.62 -37.31 -23.76
C THR A 45 -36.19 -38.72 -23.77
N PHE A 46 -35.40 -39.71 -23.36
CA PHE A 46 -35.83 -41.09 -23.11
C PHE A 46 -35.99 -41.31 -21.61
N GLN A 47 -37.15 -41.83 -21.19
CA GLN A 47 -37.44 -42.12 -19.78
C GLN A 47 -37.99 -43.52 -19.59
N ALA A 48 -37.53 -44.21 -18.56
CA ALA A 48 -38.04 -45.53 -18.18
C ALA A 48 -37.81 -45.80 -16.68
N TRP A 49 -38.76 -46.46 -16.03
CA TRP A 49 -38.52 -47.09 -14.73
C TRP A 49 -37.94 -48.47 -14.95
N VAL A 50 -36.79 -48.72 -14.34
CA VAL A 50 -36.01 -49.95 -14.52
C VAL A 50 -35.83 -50.63 -13.17
N LYS A 51 -36.11 -51.93 -13.11
CA LYS A 51 -35.72 -52.82 -12.02
C LYS A 51 -34.98 -54.02 -12.58
N THR A 52 -33.79 -54.30 -12.07
CA THR A 52 -32.85 -55.24 -12.72
C THR A 52 -32.64 -56.50 -11.87
N GLN A 53 -32.65 -57.69 -12.48
CA GLN A 53 -32.27 -58.95 -11.82
C GLN A 53 -31.00 -59.57 -12.42
N GLU A 54 -30.68 -59.29 -13.69
CA GLU A 54 -29.38 -59.59 -14.32
C GLU A 54 -29.02 -58.48 -15.33
N GLY A 55 -27.73 -58.35 -15.67
CA GLY A 55 -27.25 -57.38 -16.67
C GLY A 55 -27.62 -57.75 -18.11
N GLY A 56 -27.68 -56.75 -19.01
CA GLY A 56 -28.02 -56.95 -20.43
C GLY A 56 -28.32 -55.64 -21.18
N LEU A 57 -28.70 -55.76 -22.46
CA LEU A 57 -29.11 -54.61 -23.27
C LEU A 57 -30.52 -54.12 -22.88
N VAL A 58 -30.65 -52.85 -22.50
CA VAL A 58 -31.93 -52.25 -22.08
C VAL A 58 -32.61 -51.50 -23.21
N PHE A 59 -31.88 -50.60 -23.88
CA PHE A 59 -32.42 -49.78 -24.96
C PHE A 59 -31.36 -49.50 -26.02
N GLN A 60 -31.74 -49.47 -27.30
CA GLN A 60 -30.85 -49.09 -28.38
C GLN A 60 -31.61 -48.25 -29.40
N TYR A 61 -31.02 -47.11 -29.77
CA TYR A 61 -31.45 -46.28 -30.88
C TYR A 61 -30.30 -46.14 -31.88
N CYS A 62 -30.58 -46.37 -33.16
CA CYS A 62 -29.61 -46.21 -34.24
C CYS A 62 -30.30 -45.52 -35.42
N CYS A 63 -29.71 -44.43 -35.90
CA CYS A 63 -30.15 -43.72 -37.08
C CYS A 63 -29.18 -44.00 -38.24
N GLU A 64 -29.68 -44.64 -39.29
CA GLU A 64 -28.87 -44.99 -40.47
C GLU A 64 -28.48 -43.77 -41.30
N THR A 65 -29.25 -42.67 -41.24
CA THR A 65 -29.07 -41.51 -42.13
C THR A 65 -27.88 -40.62 -41.76
N ASN A 66 -27.60 -40.48 -40.46
CA ASN A 66 -26.49 -39.67 -39.94
C ASN A 66 -25.43 -40.52 -39.22
N ASN A 67 -25.60 -41.86 -39.23
CA ASN A 67 -24.75 -42.82 -38.53
C ASN A 67 -24.59 -42.51 -37.03
N THR A 68 -25.59 -41.85 -36.45
CA THR A 68 -25.64 -41.53 -35.02
C THR A 68 -26.56 -42.48 -34.27
N GLY A 69 -26.23 -42.76 -33.02
CA GLY A 69 -27.07 -43.61 -32.18
C GLY A 69 -26.53 -43.71 -30.78
N PHE A 70 -27.36 -44.22 -29.87
CA PHE A 70 -26.96 -44.54 -28.51
C PHE A 70 -27.50 -45.91 -28.10
N ARG A 71 -26.80 -46.53 -27.16
CA ARG A 71 -27.14 -47.81 -26.56
C ARG A 71 -27.02 -47.68 -25.05
N VAL A 72 -27.97 -48.25 -24.35
CA VAL A 72 -28.01 -48.36 -22.88
C VAL A 72 -27.93 -49.83 -22.51
N THR A 73 -26.90 -50.21 -21.78
CA THR A 73 -26.64 -51.56 -21.30
C THR A 73 -26.44 -51.55 -19.80
N ILE A 74 -26.85 -52.61 -19.12
CA ILE A 74 -26.53 -52.81 -17.70
C ILE A 74 -25.47 -53.89 -17.63
N ASN A 75 -24.31 -53.59 -17.06
CA ASN A 75 -23.20 -54.53 -17.02
C ASN A 75 -23.39 -55.60 -15.93
N ALA A 76 -22.46 -56.56 -15.86
CA ALA A 76 -22.51 -57.65 -14.88
C ALA A 76 -22.36 -57.22 -13.41
N LEU A 77 -22.07 -55.95 -13.14
CA LEU A 77 -22.03 -55.36 -11.80
C LEU A 77 -23.30 -54.56 -11.48
N GLY A 78 -24.26 -54.48 -12.41
CA GLY A 78 -25.50 -53.71 -12.26
C GLY A 78 -25.37 -52.22 -12.63
N HIS A 79 -24.22 -51.79 -13.17
CA HIS A 79 -24.04 -50.40 -13.58
C HIS A 79 -24.63 -50.13 -14.96
N ILE A 80 -25.24 -48.95 -15.14
CA ILE A 80 -25.75 -48.50 -16.43
C ILE A 80 -24.60 -47.91 -17.26
N GLU A 81 -24.32 -48.54 -18.39
CA GLU A 81 -23.38 -48.10 -19.39
C GLU A 81 -24.13 -47.55 -20.60
N THR A 82 -23.85 -46.30 -20.96
CA THR A 82 -24.32 -45.70 -22.21
C THR A 82 -23.17 -45.65 -23.21
N ARG A 83 -23.40 -46.16 -24.42
CA ARG A 83 -22.47 -46.02 -25.56
C ARG A 83 -23.12 -45.22 -26.64
N VAL A 84 -22.40 -44.27 -27.19
CA VAL A 84 -22.93 -43.37 -28.21
C VAL A 84 -21.96 -43.32 -29.38
N ASN A 85 -22.49 -43.36 -30.58
CA ASN A 85 -21.72 -43.27 -31.81
C ASN A 85 -22.03 -41.91 -32.48
N SER A 86 -21.16 -40.92 -32.35
CA SER A 86 -21.23 -39.63 -33.06
C SER A 86 -19.91 -38.88 -32.98
N GLN A 87 -19.59 -38.10 -34.02
CA GLN A 87 -18.41 -37.21 -34.03
C GLN A 87 -18.61 -35.90 -33.25
N LEU A 88 -19.85 -35.60 -32.83
CA LEU A 88 -20.22 -34.30 -32.28
C LEU A 88 -20.51 -34.31 -30.77
N LEU A 89 -20.51 -35.48 -30.11
CA LEU A 89 -21.11 -35.62 -28.78
C LEU A 89 -20.13 -35.51 -27.62
N HIS A 90 -20.50 -34.73 -26.62
CA HIS A 90 -19.96 -34.83 -25.27
C HIS A 90 -20.94 -35.63 -24.40
N ILE A 91 -20.43 -36.61 -23.64
CA ILE A 91 -21.25 -37.48 -22.79
C ILE A 91 -20.78 -37.31 -21.36
N ASP A 92 -21.69 -36.92 -20.47
CA ASP A 92 -21.52 -37.07 -19.04
C ASP A 92 -22.23 -38.36 -18.61
N THR A 93 -21.45 -39.43 -18.50
CA THR A 93 -21.97 -40.71 -18.03
C THR A 93 -22.01 -40.71 -16.50
N ILE A 94 -23.20 -40.80 -15.94
CA ILE A 94 -23.39 -41.06 -14.52
C ILE A 94 -23.47 -42.58 -14.33
N SER A 95 -22.44 -43.17 -13.71
CA SER A 95 -22.50 -44.57 -13.26
C SER A 95 -23.04 -44.57 -11.84
N THR A 96 -24.25 -45.09 -11.65
CA THR A 96 -24.77 -45.38 -10.30
C THR A 96 -24.42 -46.81 -9.90
N LEU A 97 -23.98 -46.99 -8.66
CA LEU A 97 -23.86 -48.31 -8.03
C LEU A 97 -25.27 -48.84 -7.73
N GLY A 98 -25.75 -49.76 -8.55
CA GLY A 98 -26.89 -50.62 -8.22
C GLY A 98 -26.38 -52.06 -8.22
N GLY A 99 -26.51 -52.77 -7.11
CA GLY A 99 -26.20 -54.19 -7.08
C GLY A 99 -27.23 -54.96 -7.91
N ILE A 100 -26.79 -55.99 -8.62
CA ILE A 100 -27.72 -57.00 -9.16
C ILE A 100 -28.52 -57.55 -7.95
N ASN A 101 -29.85 -57.34 -7.94
CA ASN A 101 -30.80 -57.61 -6.85
C ASN A 101 -31.06 -56.50 -5.81
N ASP A 102 -30.72 -55.23 -6.09
CA ASP A 102 -31.31 -54.13 -5.31
C ASP A 102 -32.81 -54.07 -5.61
N ASP A 103 -33.64 -54.41 -4.62
CA ASP A 103 -35.10 -54.60 -4.78
C ASP A 103 -35.90 -53.32 -5.14
N TYR A 104 -35.20 -52.25 -5.49
CA TYR A 104 -35.71 -50.92 -5.78
C TYR A 104 -35.93 -50.67 -7.28
N TRP A 105 -36.86 -49.77 -7.58
CA TRP A 105 -37.10 -49.26 -8.94
C TRP A 105 -36.32 -47.96 -9.13
N HIS A 106 -35.61 -47.82 -10.24
CA HIS A 106 -34.87 -46.61 -10.58
C HIS A 106 -35.47 -45.93 -11.80
N LEU A 107 -35.60 -44.60 -11.76
CA LEU A 107 -35.95 -43.81 -12.94
C LEU A 107 -34.68 -43.52 -13.73
N LEU A 108 -34.61 -44.01 -14.97
CA LEU A 108 -33.59 -43.64 -15.93
C LEU A 108 -34.14 -42.54 -16.84
N SER A 109 -33.47 -41.39 -16.89
CA SER A 109 -33.78 -40.31 -17.83
C SER A 109 -32.54 -39.92 -18.63
N ILE A 110 -32.59 -40.10 -19.95
CA ILE A 110 -31.51 -39.72 -20.87
C ILE A 110 -32.01 -38.56 -21.72
N THR A 111 -31.39 -37.40 -21.56
CA THR A 111 -31.73 -36.19 -22.29
C THR A 111 -30.59 -35.82 -23.24
N TYR A 112 -30.93 -35.62 -24.51
CA TYR A 112 -30.02 -35.14 -25.53
C TYR A 112 -30.34 -33.69 -25.88
N GLN A 113 -29.41 -32.78 -25.59
CA GLN A 113 -29.55 -31.35 -25.85
C GLN A 113 -28.22 -30.77 -26.34
N TYR A 114 -28.21 -30.07 -27.47
CA TYR A 114 -27.05 -29.30 -27.97
C TYR A 114 -25.72 -30.07 -28.01
N HIS A 115 -25.76 -31.29 -28.53
CA HIS A 115 -24.61 -32.20 -28.60
C HIS A 115 -24.11 -32.74 -27.24
N GLU A 116 -24.84 -32.51 -26.16
CA GLU A 116 -24.57 -33.04 -24.83
C GLU A 116 -25.63 -34.11 -24.48
N ILE A 117 -25.20 -35.25 -23.96
CA ILE A 117 -26.09 -36.27 -23.39
C ILE A 117 -25.95 -36.26 -21.88
N LYS A 118 -27.06 -35.99 -21.19
CA LYS A 118 -27.16 -36.07 -19.73
C LYS A 118 -28.00 -37.28 -19.34
N CYS A 119 -27.44 -38.13 -18.49
CA CYS A 119 -28.11 -39.29 -17.93
C CYS A 119 -28.41 -39.03 -16.46
N PHE A 120 -29.66 -39.23 -16.03
CA PHE A 120 -30.08 -39.09 -14.63
C PHE A 120 -30.63 -40.42 -14.14
N ILE A 121 -30.21 -40.82 -12.94
CA ILE A 121 -30.66 -42.01 -12.23
C ILE A 121 -30.85 -41.62 -10.76
N ASP A 122 -31.95 -42.05 -10.15
CA ASP A 122 -32.20 -41.80 -8.73
C ASP A 122 -31.47 -42.79 -7.79
N GLY A 123 -30.68 -42.25 -6.85
CA GLY A 123 -29.85 -42.95 -5.86
C GLY A 123 -28.70 -42.07 -5.30
N ASN A 124 -28.15 -42.43 -4.13
CA ASN A 124 -27.38 -41.48 -3.29
C ASN A 124 -25.88 -41.32 -3.56
N GLU A 125 -25.25 -41.95 -4.57
CA GLU A 125 -23.84 -41.67 -4.89
C GLU A 125 -23.57 -41.68 -6.41
N ILE A 126 -23.01 -40.57 -6.92
CA ILE A 126 -22.57 -40.36 -8.30
C ILE A 126 -21.05 -40.55 -8.37
N HIS A 127 -20.58 -41.58 -9.07
CA HIS A 127 -19.15 -41.74 -9.38
C HIS A 127 -18.89 -41.46 -10.85
N LEU A 128 -18.04 -40.47 -11.12
CA LEU A 128 -17.62 -40.09 -12.47
C LEU A 128 -16.34 -40.82 -12.85
N GLN A 129 -16.41 -41.77 -13.78
CA GLN A 129 -15.23 -42.32 -14.44
C GLN A 129 -15.37 -42.12 -15.95
N GLN A 130 -14.63 -41.15 -16.48
CA GLN A 130 -14.62 -40.83 -17.91
C GLN A 130 -13.50 -41.61 -18.59
N GLN A 131 -13.84 -42.56 -19.48
CA GLN A 131 -12.88 -43.11 -20.44
C GLN A 131 -13.27 -42.67 -21.86
N PRO A 132 -12.58 -41.69 -22.45
CA PRO A 132 -12.77 -41.36 -23.85
C PRO A 132 -12.10 -42.45 -24.71
N THR A 133 -12.88 -43.42 -25.18
CA THR A 133 -12.38 -44.43 -26.13
C THR A 133 -12.55 -43.90 -27.56
N PRO A 134 -11.48 -43.84 -28.39
CA PRO A 134 -11.61 -43.43 -29.79
C PRO A 134 -12.50 -44.39 -30.59
N LEU A 135 -13.35 -43.85 -31.47
CA LEU A 135 -14.25 -44.63 -32.32
C LEU A 135 -13.45 -45.38 -33.41
N THR A 136 -13.32 -46.70 -33.31
CA THR A 136 -12.82 -47.60 -34.38
C THR A 136 -14.00 -48.18 -35.20
N GLU A 137 -13.76 -48.74 -36.39
CA GLU A 137 -14.82 -49.34 -37.23
C GLU A 137 -15.64 -50.43 -36.51
N GLU A 138 -15.07 -51.10 -35.51
CA GLU A 138 -15.76 -52.09 -34.66
C GLU A 138 -16.74 -51.46 -33.65
N THR A 139 -16.62 -50.15 -33.36
CA THR A 139 -17.45 -49.43 -32.38
C THR A 139 -18.69 -48.74 -32.96
N LYS A 140 -18.89 -48.78 -34.29
CA LYS A 140 -20.15 -48.34 -34.90
C LYS A 140 -21.30 -49.17 -34.32
N LEU A 141 -22.34 -48.51 -33.80
CA LEU A 141 -23.52 -49.20 -33.29
C LEU A 141 -24.22 -49.94 -34.44
N LYS A 142 -24.02 -51.26 -34.51
CA LYS A 142 -24.65 -52.11 -35.54
C LYS A 142 -26.13 -52.35 -35.19
N PRO A 143 -27.02 -52.45 -36.20
CA PRO A 143 -28.37 -53.00 -36.02
C PRO A 143 -28.31 -54.38 -35.37
N LEU A 144 -29.32 -54.76 -34.57
CA LEU A 144 -29.30 -56.01 -33.79
C LEU A 144 -28.98 -57.23 -34.67
N MET A 145 -27.95 -57.99 -34.28
CA MET A 145 -27.71 -59.37 -34.73
C MET A 145 -27.55 -60.28 -33.50
N ASP A 146 -28.00 -61.54 -33.66
CA ASP A 146 -28.57 -62.48 -32.69
C ASP A 146 -27.80 -62.90 -31.41
N ASN A 147 -26.76 -62.22 -30.93
CA ASN A 147 -25.99 -62.68 -29.76
C ASN A 147 -25.74 -61.59 -28.69
N PHE A 148 -26.80 -60.94 -28.19
CA PHE A 148 -26.70 -60.10 -27.00
C PHE A 148 -27.32 -60.79 -25.78
N VAL A 149 -26.69 -60.61 -24.61
CA VAL A 149 -27.28 -61.01 -23.32
C VAL A 149 -28.53 -60.17 -23.10
N ALA A 150 -29.69 -60.83 -23.14
CA ALA A 150 -30.98 -60.17 -22.96
C ALA A 150 -31.08 -59.62 -21.54
N PHE A 151 -31.56 -58.38 -21.39
CA PHE A 151 -31.86 -57.81 -20.10
C PHE A 151 -32.95 -58.64 -19.39
N ASN A 152 -32.63 -59.16 -18.21
CA ASN A 152 -33.56 -59.93 -17.37
C ASN A 152 -33.96 -59.06 -16.16
N GLY A 153 -35.02 -58.27 -16.35
CA GLY A 153 -35.56 -57.34 -15.36
C GLY A 153 -36.93 -56.80 -15.77
N GLU A 154 -37.56 -55.98 -14.93
CA GLU A 154 -38.85 -55.36 -15.24
C GLU A 154 -38.66 -53.89 -15.67
N LEU A 155 -39.35 -53.49 -16.74
CA LEU A 155 -39.42 -52.13 -17.24
C LEU A 155 -40.86 -51.63 -17.17
N LEU A 156 -41.06 -50.44 -16.60
CA LEU A 156 -42.37 -49.78 -16.53
C LEU A 156 -42.28 -48.34 -17.03
N ASN A 157 -43.37 -47.86 -17.63
CA ASN A 157 -43.57 -46.48 -18.10
C ASN A 157 -42.44 -45.95 -19.01
N ILE A 158 -42.08 -46.72 -20.03
CA ILE A 158 -41.13 -46.29 -21.07
C ILE A 158 -41.76 -45.19 -21.92
N SER A 159 -41.09 -44.06 -22.08
CA SER A 159 -41.50 -42.97 -22.97
C SER A 159 -40.29 -42.39 -23.70
N LEU A 160 -40.40 -42.27 -25.02
CA LEU A 160 -39.48 -41.47 -25.82
C LEU A 160 -40.20 -40.19 -26.24
N ILE A 161 -39.61 -39.05 -25.89
CA ILE A 161 -40.19 -37.74 -26.09
C ILE A 161 -39.28 -36.95 -27.03
N GLU A 162 -39.81 -36.43 -28.13
CA GLU A 162 -39.06 -35.63 -29.14
C GLU A 162 -38.79 -34.17 -28.68
N GLN A 163 -38.96 -33.88 -27.39
CA GLN A 163 -38.58 -32.61 -26.76
C GLN A 163 -37.81 -32.88 -25.46
N CYS A 164 -36.89 -31.98 -25.11
CA CYS A 164 -36.22 -32.03 -23.81
C CYS A 164 -37.16 -31.60 -22.69
N LEU A 165 -37.18 -32.37 -21.62
CA LEU A 165 -37.77 -31.95 -20.35
C LEU A 165 -36.78 -31.04 -19.59
N SER A 166 -37.29 -30.02 -18.90
CA SER A 166 -36.52 -29.22 -17.95
C SER A 166 -36.12 -30.03 -16.71
N GLU A 167 -35.09 -29.60 -15.97
CA GLU A 167 -34.70 -30.27 -14.70
C GLU A 167 -35.84 -30.35 -13.69
N SER A 168 -36.71 -29.32 -13.64
CA SER A 168 -37.93 -29.34 -12.83
C SER A 168 -38.94 -30.38 -13.31
N GLU A 169 -39.14 -30.54 -14.61
CA GLU A 169 -40.05 -31.56 -15.17
C GLU A 169 -39.49 -32.97 -14.98
N ILE A 170 -38.17 -33.14 -15.08
CA ILE A 170 -37.49 -34.41 -14.76
C ILE A 170 -37.69 -34.74 -13.27
N LEU A 171 -37.52 -33.76 -12.38
CA LEU A 171 -37.72 -33.93 -10.95
C LEU A 171 -39.20 -34.17 -10.58
N ASP A 172 -40.14 -33.52 -11.26
CA ASP A 172 -41.58 -33.74 -11.06
C ASP A 172 -42.01 -35.14 -11.55
N CYS A 173 -41.49 -35.58 -12.70
CA CYS A 173 -41.65 -36.95 -13.20
C CYS A 173 -41.10 -37.98 -12.21
N TYR A 174 -39.99 -37.64 -11.56
CA TYR A 174 -39.36 -38.45 -10.54
C TYR A 174 -40.19 -38.55 -9.26
N LEU A 175 -40.67 -37.42 -8.73
CA LEU A 175 -41.41 -37.37 -7.45
C LEU A 175 -42.86 -37.87 -7.57
N ASN A 176 -43.48 -37.83 -8.75
CA ASN A 176 -44.90 -38.11 -8.93
C ASN A 176 -45.21 -39.07 -10.11
N PRO A 177 -44.78 -40.35 -10.05
CA PRO A 177 -44.89 -41.30 -11.16
C PRO A 177 -46.33 -41.60 -11.62
N HIS A 178 -47.34 -41.42 -10.75
CA HIS A 178 -48.75 -41.63 -11.10
C HIS A 178 -49.39 -40.49 -11.92
N ASN A 179 -48.74 -39.32 -12.02
CA ASN A 179 -49.21 -38.21 -12.85
C ASN A 179 -48.78 -38.34 -14.32
N GLN A 180 -48.08 -39.41 -14.69
CA GLN A 180 -47.55 -39.62 -16.04
C GLN A 180 -48.63 -39.76 -17.13
N SER A 181 -49.87 -40.15 -16.80
CA SER A 181 -50.98 -40.14 -17.77
C SER A 181 -51.24 -38.75 -18.38
N LYS A 182 -50.94 -37.66 -17.65
CA LYS A 182 -51.07 -36.28 -18.15
C LYS A 182 -49.94 -35.83 -19.07
N LEU A 183 -48.76 -36.47 -19.01
CA LEU A 183 -47.65 -36.20 -19.94
C LEU A 183 -47.84 -36.94 -21.28
N ILE A 184 -48.55 -38.08 -21.25
CA ILE A 184 -48.94 -38.84 -22.45
C ILE A 184 -50.04 -38.09 -23.24
N ASP A 185 -50.90 -37.31 -22.55
CA ASP A 185 -51.99 -36.54 -23.18
C ASP A 185 -51.56 -35.20 -23.81
N CYS A 186 -50.30 -34.77 -23.68
CA CYS A 186 -49.89 -33.41 -24.05
C CYS A 186 -48.88 -33.27 -25.20
N ASN A 187 -48.43 -34.32 -25.91
CA ASN A 187 -47.74 -34.16 -27.23
C ASN A 187 -47.48 -35.49 -27.98
N LEU A 188 -48.53 -36.19 -28.40
CA LEU A 188 -48.42 -37.19 -29.48
C LEU A 188 -49.40 -36.85 -30.61
N ASN A 189 -48.97 -36.02 -31.56
CA ASN A 189 -49.65 -35.84 -32.84
C ASN A 189 -48.88 -36.59 -33.92
N ILE A 190 -49.30 -37.84 -34.21
CA ILE A 190 -48.98 -38.49 -35.48
C ILE A 190 -49.90 -37.88 -36.53
N TYR A 191 -49.36 -37.09 -37.47
CA TYR A 191 -50.07 -36.82 -38.72
C TYR A 191 -49.69 -37.89 -39.77
N PRO A 192 -50.64 -38.73 -40.23
CA PRO A 192 -50.54 -39.32 -41.55
C PRO A 192 -50.86 -38.24 -42.61
N LYS A 193 -50.00 -38.17 -43.61
CA LYS A 193 -49.98 -37.19 -44.70
C LYS A 193 -51.17 -37.38 -45.67
N LYS A 194 -52.13 -36.45 -45.70
CA LYS A 194 -52.65 -35.71 -46.89
C LYS A 194 -54.11 -35.22 -46.73
N GLN A 195 -54.28 -33.90 -46.95
CA GLN A 195 -55.47 -33.16 -47.45
C GLN A 195 -56.79 -33.34 -46.67
N SER A 196 -57.46 -32.30 -46.15
CA SER A 196 -57.89 -31.08 -46.84
C SER A 196 -58.30 -29.98 -45.84
N LYS A 197 -58.29 -28.74 -46.35
CA LYS A 197 -58.62 -27.43 -45.76
C LYS A 197 -59.62 -27.44 -44.59
N THR A 198 -59.30 -26.71 -43.52
CA THR A 198 -60.00 -25.47 -43.09
C THR A 198 -59.25 -24.74 -41.97
N ASN A 199 -59.25 -23.42 -42.08
CA ASN A 199 -58.53 -22.46 -41.24
C ASN A 199 -58.96 -22.47 -39.77
N THR A 200 -57.99 -22.64 -38.87
CA THR A 200 -57.91 -21.90 -37.60
C THR A 200 -56.43 -21.68 -37.27
N SER A 201 -56.11 -20.43 -36.96
CA SER A 201 -54.76 -19.86 -36.88
C SER A 201 -53.90 -20.50 -35.78
N LEU A 202 -52.82 -21.18 -36.18
CA LEU A 202 -51.61 -21.28 -35.36
C LEU A 202 -51.09 -19.86 -35.13
N THR A 203 -50.96 -19.45 -33.87
CA THR A 203 -50.09 -18.32 -33.53
C THR A 203 -48.66 -18.72 -33.92
N SER A 204 -48.19 -18.12 -35.00
CA SER A 204 -46.83 -18.20 -35.49
C SER A 204 -45.83 -17.94 -34.37
N TYR A 205 -44.91 -18.87 -34.12
CA TYR A 205 -43.62 -18.47 -33.54
C TYR A 205 -43.04 -17.43 -34.49
N HIS A 206 -42.96 -16.18 -34.04
CA HIS A 206 -42.32 -15.12 -34.80
C HIS A 206 -40.84 -15.49 -34.95
N SER A 207 -40.50 -15.88 -36.17
CA SER A 207 -39.14 -16.11 -36.61
C SER A 207 -38.36 -14.81 -36.41
N THR A 208 -37.60 -14.71 -35.32
CA THR A 208 -36.94 -13.47 -34.91
C THR A 208 -35.44 -13.67 -35.05
N ARG A 209 -34.88 -12.97 -36.04
CA ARG A 209 -33.43 -12.84 -36.22
C ARG A 209 -32.77 -12.45 -34.91
N GLN A 210 -31.73 -13.19 -34.53
CA GLN A 210 -30.98 -12.93 -33.31
C GLN A 210 -29.69 -12.18 -33.64
N GLU A 211 -29.38 -11.16 -32.86
CA GLU A 211 -28.20 -10.33 -33.05
C GLU A 211 -27.40 -10.23 -31.74
N VAL A 212 -26.07 -10.26 -31.84
CA VAL A 212 -25.14 -9.95 -30.77
C VAL A 212 -24.28 -8.78 -31.22
N MET A 213 -24.34 -7.68 -30.50
CA MET A 213 -23.48 -6.52 -30.69
C MET A 213 -22.38 -6.52 -29.63
N LEU A 214 -21.13 -6.58 -30.08
CA LEU A 214 -19.96 -6.50 -29.21
C LEU A 214 -19.25 -5.18 -29.45
N ILE A 215 -18.98 -4.44 -28.39
CA ILE A 215 -18.13 -3.26 -28.43
C ILE A 215 -16.85 -3.61 -27.69
N ILE A 216 -15.76 -3.85 -28.42
CA ILE A 216 -14.48 -4.27 -27.86
C ILE A 216 -13.55 -3.06 -27.77
N PHE A 217 -13.04 -2.80 -26.57
CA PHE A 217 -11.99 -1.85 -26.29
C PHE A 217 -10.71 -2.64 -26.01
N ASN A 218 -9.72 -2.51 -26.88
CA ASN A 218 -8.40 -3.10 -26.67
C ASN A 218 -7.45 -2.01 -26.18
N ASP A 219 -7.29 -1.88 -24.86
CA ASP A 219 -6.39 -0.90 -24.24
C ASP A 219 -4.96 -1.45 -24.07
N THR A 220 -4.60 -2.51 -24.80
CA THR A 220 -3.27 -3.13 -24.78
C THR A 220 -2.41 -2.68 -25.95
N GLU A 221 -1.10 -2.91 -25.87
CA GLU A 221 -0.15 -2.72 -26.98
C GLU A 221 -0.22 -3.82 -28.05
N TYR A 222 -0.97 -4.91 -27.79
CA TYR A 222 -1.00 -6.08 -28.66
C TYR A 222 -2.13 -6.00 -29.68
N GLU A 223 -1.78 -6.28 -30.94
CA GLU A 223 -2.74 -6.60 -31.98
C GLU A 223 -3.09 -8.09 -31.93
N PHE A 224 -4.38 -8.41 -31.92
CA PHE A 224 -4.85 -9.80 -31.84
C PHE A 224 -5.34 -10.29 -33.20
N SER A 225 -4.68 -11.33 -33.70
CA SER A 225 -5.02 -11.98 -34.96
C SER A 225 -5.78 -13.29 -34.75
N LYS A 226 -6.89 -13.44 -35.46
CA LYS A 226 -7.84 -14.54 -35.33
C LYS A 226 -7.23 -15.86 -35.78
N GLN A 227 -7.38 -16.91 -34.97
CA GLN A 227 -6.98 -18.26 -35.32
C GLN A 227 -8.09 -18.99 -36.10
N SER A 228 -7.69 -19.70 -37.16
CA SER A 228 -8.56 -20.26 -38.20
C SER A 228 -9.34 -21.53 -37.83
N LEU A 229 -9.44 -21.89 -36.55
CA LEU A 229 -10.15 -23.09 -36.10
C LEU A 229 -11.48 -22.72 -35.45
N ASN A 230 -12.54 -22.64 -36.26
CA ASN A 230 -13.91 -22.80 -35.77
C ASN A 230 -14.79 -23.52 -36.80
N THR A 231 -15.61 -24.45 -36.29
CA THR A 231 -16.45 -25.37 -37.06
C THR A 231 -17.87 -24.85 -37.32
N ASN A 232 -18.18 -23.60 -36.92
CA ASN A 232 -19.53 -23.04 -37.05
C ASN A 232 -19.67 -22.10 -38.26
N ASN A 233 -20.87 -22.09 -38.86
CA ASN A 233 -21.23 -21.32 -40.07
C ASN A 233 -21.11 -19.78 -39.94
N PHE A 234 -20.63 -19.25 -38.81
CA PHE A 234 -20.55 -17.82 -38.51
C PHE A 234 -19.13 -17.23 -38.61
N ASN A 235 -18.14 -18.00 -39.06
CA ASN A 235 -16.71 -17.65 -39.07
C ASN A 235 -16.33 -16.25 -39.59
N LYS A 236 -17.19 -15.57 -40.35
CA LYS A 236 -16.93 -14.27 -41.02
C LYS A 236 -17.41 -13.01 -40.28
N GLN A 237 -18.09 -13.11 -39.13
CA GLN A 237 -18.76 -11.93 -38.52
C GLN A 237 -17.89 -11.11 -37.54
N LEU A 238 -16.97 -11.74 -36.81
CA LEU A 238 -15.92 -11.05 -36.05
C LEU A 238 -14.68 -10.88 -36.92
N SER A 239 -14.08 -9.67 -36.89
CA SER A 239 -12.89 -9.29 -37.67
C SER A 239 -11.73 -10.27 -37.50
N ASN A 240 -10.86 -10.36 -38.50
CA ASN A 240 -9.63 -11.15 -38.40
C ASN A 240 -8.61 -10.50 -37.44
N ILE A 241 -8.74 -9.20 -37.19
CA ILE A 241 -7.82 -8.41 -36.38
C ILE A 241 -8.63 -7.61 -35.36
N ILE A 242 -8.21 -7.63 -34.10
CA ILE A 242 -8.63 -6.68 -33.06
C ILE A 242 -7.42 -5.74 -32.83
N PRO A 243 -7.46 -4.50 -33.34
CA PRO A 243 -6.33 -3.57 -33.29
C PRO A 243 -6.01 -3.11 -31.87
N ALA A 244 -4.74 -2.78 -31.62
CA ALA A 244 -4.26 -2.20 -30.36
C ALA A 244 -4.78 -0.75 -30.17
N HIS A 245 -5.06 -0.36 -28.93
CA HIS A 245 -5.53 0.98 -28.52
C HIS A 245 -6.79 1.50 -29.23
N GLU A 246 -7.64 0.59 -29.72
CA GLU A 246 -8.82 0.94 -30.50
C GLU A 246 -10.12 0.42 -29.89
N ARG A 247 -11.20 1.14 -30.20
CA ARG A 247 -12.58 0.74 -29.90
C ARG A 247 -13.26 0.27 -31.18
N CYS A 248 -13.57 -1.02 -31.25
CA CYS A 248 -14.24 -1.63 -32.39
C CYS A 248 -15.65 -2.11 -32.02
N ALA A 249 -16.60 -1.97 -32.94
CA ALA A 249 -17.95 -2.50 -32.78
C ALA A 249 -18.21 -3.60 -33.82
N TYR A 250 -18.70 -4.75 -33.36
CA TYR A 250 -18.98 -5.93 -34.17
C TYR A 250 -20.44 -6.34 -34.02
N MET A 251 -21.05 -6.79 -35.11
CA MET A 251 -22.41 -7.34 -35.12
C MET A 251 -22.35 -8.78 -35.61
N ILE A 252 -22.86 -9.70 -34.80
CA ILE A 252 -22.98 -11.13 -35.09
C ILE A 252 -24.47 -11.41 -35.25
N GLU A 253 -24.88 -11.98 -36.38
CA GLU A 253 -26.30 -12.14 -36.73
C GLU A 253 -26.57 -13.61 -37.07
N SER A 254 -27.71 -14.15 -36.63
CA SER A 254 -28.13 -15.50 -36.99
C SER A 254 -28.36 -15.61 -38.51
N SER A 255 -27.97 -16.75 -39.09
CA SER A 255 -28.05 -16.99 -40.54
C SER A 255 -29.46 -17.35 -41.02
N SER A 256 -30.37 -17.66 -40.09
CA SER A 256 -31.80 -17.82 -40.38
C SER A 256 -32.65 -17.43 -39.16
N ASP A 257 -33.94 -17.23 -39.40
CA ASP A 257 -34.90 -16.80 -38.37
C ASP A 257 -35.42 -17.96 -37.49
N ASN A 258 -34.89 -19.18 -37.68
CA ASN A 258 -35.37 -20.43 -37.06
C ASN A 258 -34.39 -20.99 -36.00
N TRP A 259 -33.39 -20.22 -35.56
CA TRP A 259 -32.42 -20.69 -34.56
C TRP A 259 -32.92 -20.35 -33.14
N PRO A 260 -33.26 -21.36 -32.31
CA PRO A 260 -33.71 -21.09 -30.94
C PRO A 260 -32.58 -20.55 -30.02
N HIS A 261 -31.32 -20.74 -30.45
CA HIS A 261 -30.10 -20.22 -29.84
C HIS A 261 -28.96 -20.36 -30.86
N PHE A 262 -27.88 -19.60 -30.70
CA PHE A 262 -26.63 -19.85 -31.42
C PHE A 262 -25.41 -19.71 -30.51
N ILE A 263 -24.38 -20.49 -30.80
CA ILE A 263 -23.08 -20.47 -30.11
C ILE A 263 -22.02 -19.96 -31.08
N TYR A 264 -21.32 -18.90 -30.68
CA TYR A 264 -20.21 -18.33 -31.44
C TYR A 264 -18.91 -18.45 -30.64
N LYS A 265 -17.92 -19.12 -31.23
CA LYS A 265 -16.57 -19.19 -30.67
C LYS A 265 -15.58 -18.49 -31.58
N ALA A 266 -14.60 -17.80 -31.01
CA ALA A 266 -13.48 -17.24 -31.76
C ALA A 266 -12.24 -17.15 -30.87
N ASN A 267 -11.12 -17.61 -31.39
CA ASN A 267 -9.84 -17.55 -30.71
C ASN A 267 -8.93 -16.58 -31.47
N TYR A 268 -8.16 -15.80 -30.74
CA TYR A 268 -7.18 -14.85 -31.25
C TYR A 268 -5.86 -15.06 -30.52
N ARG A 269 -4.77 -14.60 -31.15
CA ARG A 269 -3.43 -14.61 -30.59
C ARG A 269 -2.75 -13.27 -30.87
N ALA A 270 -1.99 -12.77 -29.91
CA ALA A 270 -1.20 -11.56 -30.13
C ALA A 270 -0.12 -11.81 -31.19
N GLU A 271 0.02 -10.91 -32.17
CA GLU A 271 0.98 -11.10 -33.28
C GLU A 271 2.43 -11.21 -32.79
N ASP A 272 2.81 -10.38 -31.83
CA ASP A 272 4.18 -10.30 -31.31
C ASP A 272 4.47 -11.30 -30.16
N ARG A 273 3.44 -11.95 -29.62
CA ARG A 273 3.53 -12.80 -28.43
C ARG A 273 2.61 -14.01 -28.53
N ALA A 274 3.17 -15.13 -28.99
CA ALA A 274 2.40 -16.35 -29.23
C ALA A 274 1.80 -17.01 -27.98
N ASP A 275 2.27 -16.64 -26.79
CA ASP A 275 1.76 -17.10 -25.50
C ASP A 275 0.51 -16.34 -25.03
N ILE A 276 0.19 -15.20 -25.63
CA ILE A 276 -0.98 -14.39 -25.31
C ILE A 276 -2.12 -14.73 -26.27
N GLU A 277 -3.19 -15.29 -25.73
CA GLU A 277 -4.37 -15.78 -26.43
C GLU A 277 -5.65 -15.20 -25.82
N LEU A 278 -6.63 -14.98 -26.69
CA LEU A 278 -7.94 -14.43 -26.35
C LEU A 278 -9.01 -15.28 -27.01
N SER A 279 -9.88 -15.87 -26.20
CA SER A 279 -10.96 -16.74 -26.67
C SER A 279 -12.31 -16.18 -26.24
N PHE A 280 -13.21 -16.05 -27.20
CA PHE A 280 -14.62 -15.68 -27.03
C PHE A 280 -15.48 -16.93 -27.13
N ASP A 281 -16.38 -17.12 -26.17
CA ASP A 281 -17.46 -18.10 -26.22
C ASP A 281 -18.79 -17.39 -25.92
N ILE A 282 -19.65 -17.26 -26.93
CA ILE A 282 -20.86 -16.45 -26.88
C ILE A 282 -22.06 -17.36 -27.09
N LEU A 283 -22.96 -17.39 -26.10
CA LEU A 283 -24.27 -18.01 -26.22
C LEU A 283 -25.35 -16.94 -26.32
N LYS A 284 -26.10 -16.93 -27.43
CA LYS A 284 -27.34 -16.16 -27.55
C LYS A 284 -28.54 -17.10 -27.46
N SER A 285 -29.40 -16.89 -26.48
CA SER A 285 -30.66 -17.64 -26.30
C SER A 285 -31.88 -16.75 -26.52
N LEU A 286 -33.01 -17.35 -26.94
CA LEU A 286 -34.32 -16.68 -26.91
C LEU A 286 -34.75 -16.29 -25.50
N THR A 287 -34.24 -16.98 -24.47
CA THR A 287 -34.44 -16.61 -23.06
C THR A 287 -33.34 -15.64 -22.62
N PRO A 288 -33.66 -14.36 -22.34
CA PRO A 288 -32.65 -13.33 -22.07
C PRO A 288 -31.62 -13.72 -20.99
N ASN A 289 -32.08 -14.31 -19.89
CA ASN A 289 -31.22 -14.68 -18.75
C ASN A 289 -30.29 -15.86 -19.02
N ARG A 290 -30.40 -16.52 -20.17
CA ARG A 290 -29.51 -17.61 -20.59
C ARG A 290 -28.45 -17.15 -21.58
N SER A 291 -28.57 -15.94 -22.13
CA SER A 291 -27.54 -15.39 -23.02
C SER A 291 -26.33 -14.95 -22.18
N HIS A 292 -25.12 -15.34 -22.60
CA HIS A 292 -23.89 -14.98 -21.90
C HIS A 292 -22.72 -14.90 -22.87
N ILE A 293 -21.69 -14.16 -22.46
CA ILE A 293 -20.40 -14.09 -23.14
C ILE A 293 -19.36 -14.51 -22.11
N ASN A 294 -18.62 -15.55 -22.43
CA ASN A 294 -17.47 -16.00 -21.66
C ASN A 294 -16.20 -15.63 -22.44
N LEU A 295 -15.30 -14.93 -21.76
CA LEU A 295 -14.00 -14.54 -22.30
C LEU A 295 -12.93 -15.27 -21.52
N GLN A 296 -11.97 -15.85 -22.24
CA GLN A 296 -10.79 -16.44 -21.66
C GLN A 296 -9.58 -15.72 -22.21
N LEU A 297 -8.77 -15.16 -21.32
CA LEU A 297 -7.48 -14.58 -21.63
C LEU A 297 -6.38 -15.47 -21.05
N SER A 298 -5.28 -15.63 -21.76
CA SER A 298 -4.04 -16.15 -21.17
C SER A 298 -3.16 -15.01 -20.65
N ASN A 299 -2.38 -15.33 -19.61
CA ASN A 299 -1.28 -14.53 -19.10
C ASN A 299 -1.66 -13.14 -18.53
N GLU A 300 -0.93 -12.10 -18.95
CA GLU A 300 -0.79 -10.83 -18.24
C GLU A 300 -1.92 -9.80 -18.52
N LEU A 301 -3.01 -10.26 -19.11
CA LEU A 301 -4.14 -9.43 -19.51
C LEU A 301 -5.33 -9.67 -18.60
N GLU A 302 -6.10 -8.61 -18.38
CA GLU A 302 -7.38 -8.65 -17.71
C GLU A 302 -8.48 -8.23 -18.68
N PHE A 303 -9.69 -8.69 -18.41
CA PHE A 303 -10.86 -8.21 -19.14
C PHE A 303 -12.01 -7.86 -18.19
N ASP A 304 -12.87 -6.97 -18.68
CA ASP A 304 -14.20 -6.74 -18.14
C ASP A 304 -15.22 -6.91 -19.26
N CYS A 305 -16.39 -7.45 -18.94
CA CYS A 305 -17.48 -7.68 -19.90
C CYS A 305 -18.81 -7.24 -19.30
N PHE A 306 -19.32 -6.11 -19.78
CA PHE A 306 -20.57 -5.53 -19.35
C PHE A 306 -21.67 -5.80 -20.38
N ILE A 307 -22.65 -6.63 -20.03
CA ILE A 307 -23.84 -6.85 -20.87
C ILE A 307 -24.84 -5.72 -20.60
N SER A 308 -24.97 -4.79 -21.54
CA SER A 308 -25.87 -3.64 -21.43
C SER A 308 -27.30 -3.95 -21.86
N GLN A 309 -27.50 -4.99 -22.68
CA GLN A 309 -28.81 -5.42 -23.15
C GLN A 309 -28.83 -6.94 -23.36
N SER A 310 -29.84 -7.63 -22.84
CA SER A 310 -30.16 -9.00 -23.21
C SER A 310 -31.67 -9.14 -23.38
N THR A 311 -32.11 -9.45 -24.60
CA THR A 311 -33.50 -9.70 -24.97
C THR A 311 -33.61 -10.99 -25.78
N SER A 312 -34.81 -11.39 -26.18
CA SER A 312 -35.00 -12.57 -27.04
C SER A 312 -34.31 -12.43 -28.40
N SER A 313 -34.27 -11.22 -28.97
CA SER A 313 -33.67 -10.95 -30.28
C SER A 313 -32.28 -10.31 -30.23
N ARG A 314 -31.88 -9.67 -29.14
CA ARG A 314 -30.61 -8.91 -29.10
C ARG A 314 -29.81 -9.12 -27.82
N LEU A 315 -28.50 -9.26 -27.95
CA LEU A 315 -27.53 -9.17 -26.86
C LEU A 315 -26.53 -8.06 -27.19
N THR A 316 -26.33 -7.10 -26.30
CA THR A 316 -25.31 -6.05 -26.46
C THR A 316 -24.35 -6.14 -25.29
N ALA A 317 -23.05 -6.20 -25.57
CA ALA A 317 -22.02 -6.22 -24.56
C ALA A 317 -20.85 -5.30 -24.90
N GLU A 318 -20.31 -4.65 -23.89
CA GLU A 318 -19.05 -3.94 -23.94
C GLU A 318 -17.96 -4.79 -23.29
N ILE A 319 -16.86 -5.01 -24.00
CA ILE A 319 -15.74 -5.83 -23.56
C ILE A 319 -14.52 -4.92 -23.52
N ARG A 320 -13.82 -4.87 -22.40
CA ARG A 320 -12.55 -4.14 -22.26
C ARG A 320 -11.45 -5.15 -22.01
N ILE A 321 -10.37 -5.05 -22.75
CA ILE A 321 -9.16 -5.87 -22.59
C ILE A 321 -8.03 -4.90 -22.25
N SER A 322 -7.36 -5.11 -21.12
CA SER A 322 -6.25 -4.26 -20.69
C SER A 322 -5.13 -5.08 -20.09
N GLU A 323 -3.92 -4.51 -20.05
CA GLU A 323 -2.82 -5.14 -19.32
C GLU A 323 -3.06 -5.07 -17.81
N ASN A 324 -2.71 -6.15 -17.11
CA ASN A 324 -2.65 -6.14 -15.67
C ASN A 324 -1.57 -5.15 -15.21
N VAL A 325 -1.97 -4.13 -14.44
CA VAL A 325 -1.09 -3.05 -13.99
C VAL A 325 0.07 -3.60 -13.14
N VAL A 326 -0.16 -4.65 -12.34
CA VAL A 326 0.88 -5.30 -11.53
C VAL A 326 1.95 -5.88 -12.44
N THR A 327 1.55 -6.61 -13.48
CA THR A 327 2.50 -7.26 -14.38
C THR A 327 3.27 -6.25 -15.23
N ARG A 328 2.60 -5.19 -15.73
CA ARG A 328 3.26 -4.08 -16.42
C ARG A 328 4.30 -3.39 -15.54
N GLN A 329 3.95 -3.09 -14.29
CA GLN A 329 4.90 -2.47 -13.36
C GLN A 329 6.06 -3.40 -13.00
N ALA A 330 5.82 -4.70 -12.85
CA ALA A 330 6.89 -5.68 -12.66
C ALA A 330 7.84 -5.73 -13.86
N LYS A 331 7.33 -5.71 -15.10
CA LYS A 331 8.13 -5.63 -16.33
C LYS A 331 8.97 -4.34 -16.39
N HIS A 332 8.35 -3.19 -16.13
CA HIS A 332 9.06 -1.91 -16.09
C HIS A 332 10.18 -1.92 -15.06
N PHE A 333 9.89 -2.42 -13.87
CA PHE A 333 10.88 -2.57 -12.82
C PHE A 333 12.01 -3.52 -13.21
N MET A 334 11.72 -4.65 -13.85
CA MET A 334 12.74 -5.57 -14.34
C MET A 334 13.62 -4.96 -15.42
N ARG A 335 13.04 -4.23 -16.38
CA ARG A 335 13.80 -3.49 -17.39
C ARG A 335 14.68 -2.42 -16.75
N PHE A 336 14.16 -1.69 -15.76
CA PHE A 336 14.92 -0.73 -14.97
C PHE A 336 16.12 -1.38 -14.28
N ILE A 337 15.94 -2.48 -13.54
CA ILE A 337 17.04 -3.18 -12.85
C ILE A 337 18.08 -3.70 -13.86
N ASN A 338 17.64 -4.25 -14.99
CA ASN A 338 18.52 -4.75 -16.04
C ASN A 338 19.38 -3.65 -16.69
N GLU A 339 18.84 -2.44 -16.84
CA GLU A 339 19.57 -1.28 -17.35
C GLU A 339 20.51 -0.68 -16.29
N VAL A 340 20.06 -0.59 -15.04
CA VAL A 340 20.88 -0.02 -13.96
C VAL A 340 22.07 -0.92 -13.63
N ARG A 341 21.89 -2.25 -13.62
CA ARG A 341 22.98 -3.19 -13.28
C ARG A 341 24.12 -3.24 -14.29
N SER A 342 23.90 -2.80 -15.54
CA SER A 342 24.98 -2.74 -16.54
C SER A 342 25.97 -1.60 -16.26
N HIS A 343 25.59 -0.65 -15.39
CA HIS A 343 26.39 0.53 -15.04
C HIS A 343 26.72 0.61 -13.54
N ILE A 344 25.83 0.11 -12.67
CA ILE A 344 25.97 0.15 -11.21
C ILE A 344 26.15 -1.28 -10.67
N ALA A 345 27.22 -1.50 -9.90
CA ALA A 345 27.52 -2.81 -9.35
C ALA A 345 26.40 -3.29 -8.40
N SER A 346 26.07 -4.59 -8.46
CA SER A 346 24.94 -5.20 -7.73
C SER A 346 24.93 -4.92 -6.23
N LYS A 347 26.09 -4.77 -5.58
CA LYS A 347 26.17 -4.43 -4.14
C LYS A 347 25.59 -3.05 -3.77
N TYR A 348 25.34 -2.18 -4.74
CA TYR A 348 24.73 -0.86 -4.57
C TYR A 348 23.25 -0.84 -5.00
N ILE A 349 22.72 -1.97 -5.45
CA ILE A 349 21.33 -2.17 -5.82
C ILE A 349 20.72 -3.05 -4.72
N ILE A 350 19.73 -2.53 -3.99
CA ILE A 350 19.10 -3.24 -2.88
C ILE A 350 17.62 -3.40 -3.20
N THR A 351 17.14 -4.64 -3.17
CA THR A 351 15.74 -5.02 -3.46
C THR A 351 15.31 -6.10 -2.47
N ASP A 352 14.00 -6.34 -2.36
CA ASP A 352 13.40 -7.30 -1.41
C ASP A 352 13.70 -8.79 -1.69
N GLY A 353 14.46 -9.08 -2.75
CA GLY A 353 15.01 -10.41 -3.03
C GLY A 353 14.41 -11.13 -4.23
N GLN A 354 13.54 -10.51 -5.04
CA GLN A 354 12.83 -11.23 -6.11
C GLN A 354 13.35 -11.03 -7.54
N TYR A 355 14.44 -10.29 -7.74
CA TYR A 355 14.77 -9.78 -9.08
C TYR A 355 16.18 -10.09 -9.58
N TYR A 356 16.92 -10.95 -8.86
CA TYR A 356 18.28 -11.34 -9.26
C TYR A 356 18.28 -12.64 -10.05
N ALA A 357 18.58 -12.54 -11.34
CA ALA A 357 18.98 -13.68 -12.17
C ALA A 357 20.49 -13.87 -12.07
N GLU A 358 20.97 -14.44 -10.96
CA GLU A 358 22.24 -15.16 -10.98
C GLU A 358 21.87 -16.65 -10.98
N GLN A 359 22.01 -17.33 -12.14
CA GLN A 359 21.91 -18.79 -12.30
C GLN A 359 20.51 -19.41 -12.49
N ASP A 360 19.59 -18.78 -13.23
CA ASP A 360 18.30 -19.36 -13.66
C ASP A 360 17.37 -19.87 -12.52
N PHE A 361 17.68 -19.55 -11.26
CA PHE A 361 16.86 -19.87 -10.09
C PHE A 361 16.59 -18.63 -9.23
N TRP A 362 15.31 -18.36 -9.02
CA TRP A 362 14.80 -17.26 -8.20
C TRP A 362 14.90 -17.62 -6.70
N VAL A 363 16.00 -17.28 -6.03
CA VAL A 363 16.12 -17.49 -4.58
C VAL A 363 16.72 -16.26 -3.90
N SER A 364 15.92 -15.55 -3.11
CA SER A 364 16.44 -14.58 -2.15
C SER A 364 17.16 -15.32 -1.04
N THR A 365 18.37 -14.90 -0.70
CA THR A 365 19.00 -15.32 0.55
C THR A 365 18.36 -14.57 1.73
N GLY A 366 18.28 -15.20 2.91
CA GLY A 366 17.85 -14.49 4.12
C GLY A 366 18.70 -13.24 4.42
N GLN A 367 19.97 -13.22 4.00
CA GLN A 367 20.85 -12.06 4.10
C GLN A 367 20.39 -10.88 3.23
N GLN A 368 19.94 -11.12 2.00
CA GLN A 368 19.41 -10.08 1.12
C GLN A 368 18.12 -9.47 1.68
N MET A 369 17.21 -10.30 2.19
CA MET A 369 16.00 -9.81 2.86
C MET A 369 16.35 -8.91 4.05
N LEU A 370 17.27 -9.34 4.91
CA LEU A 370 17.74 -8.53 6.04
C LEU A 370 18.41 -7.22 5.59
N ALA A 371 19.22 -7.26 4.53
CA ALA A 371 19.85 -6.07 3.98
C ALA A 371 18.82 -5.06 3.43
N TYR A 372 17.79 -5.56 2.74
CA TYR A 372 16.69 -4.73 2.25
C TYR A 372 15.85 -4.15 3.39
N GLU A 373 15.43 -4.96 4.36
CA GLU A 373 14.67 -4.47 5.52
C GLU A 373 15.44 -3.40 6.30
N ASN A 374 16.75 -3.57 6.44
CA ASN A 374 17.64 -2.58 7.05
C ASN A 374 17.79 -1.32 6.19
N ALA A 375 17.86 -1.44 4.87
CA ALA A 375 17.98 -0.29 3.97
C ALA A 375 16.67 0.50 3.81
N CYS A 376 15.51 -0.14 3.99
CA CYS A 376 14.19 0.50 3.96
C CYS A 376 13.95 1.42 5.17
N GLN A 377 14.70 1.21 6.24
CA GLN A 377 14.54 1.95 7.47
C GLN A 377 14.75 3.46 7.31
N LEU A 378 13.80 4.23 7.81
CA LEU A 378 13.86 5.68 7.93
C LEU A 378 14.18 6.09 9.38
N PHE A 379 14.55 7.37 9.57
CA PHE A 379 14.80 7.91 10.90
C PHE A 379 13.54 7.90 11.78
N ASN A 380 12.38 8.23 11.21
CA ASN A 380 11.09 8.07 11.88
C ASN A 380 10.59 6.62 11.78
N ARG A 381 10.82 5.82 12.82
CA ARG A 381 10.39 4.40 12.86
C ARG A 381 8.87 4.19 12.89
N ARG A 382 8.08 5.25 13.10
CA ARG A 382 6.61 5.21 12.94
C ARG A 382 6.22 4.81 11.52
N LEU A 383 7.08 5.14 10.55
CA LEU A 383 6.81 4.99 9.13
C LEU A 383 7.65 3.83 8.58
N GLN A 384 6.96 2.84 8.03
CA GLN A 384 7.57 1.65 7.43
C GLN A 384 7.26 1.66 5.94
N LYS A 385 8.21 2.14 5.13
CA LYS A 385 8.08 2.24 3.66
C LYS A 385 8.78 1.05 3.01
N LYS A 386 8.25 0.58 1.87
CA LYS A 386 8.75 -0.60 1.12
C LYS A 386 9.02 -0.23 -0.35
N PRO A 387 10.15 0.41 -0.66
CA PRO A 387 10.53 0.76 -2.04
C PRO A 387 10.69 -0.47 -2.94
N LEU A 388 10.50 -0.34 -4.26
CA LEU A 388 10.82 -1.41 -5.21
C LEU A 388 12.32 -1.71 -5.22
N ALA A 389 13.12 -0.64 -5.21
CA ALA A 389 14.58 -0.72 -5.13
C ALA A 389 15.14 0.50 -4.40
N ILE A 390 16.31 0.31 -3.82
CA ILE A 390 17.15 1.37 -3.29
C ILE A 390 18.48 1.31 -4.04
N ILE A 391 18.79 2.38 -4.77
CA ILE A 391 20.00 2.48 -5.58
C ILE A 391 20.97 3.46 -4.90
N LYS A 392 22.06 2.94 -4.33
CA LYS A 392 23.09 3.74 -3.66
C LYS A 392 24.03 4.35 -4.70
N CYS A 393 23.73 5.57 -5.13
CA CYS A 393 24.51 6.33 -6.09
C CYS A 393 25.79 6.88 -5.43
N ARG A 394 26.87 6.95 -6.22
CA ARG A 394 28.21 7.40 -5.80
C ARG A 394 28.70 8.59 -6.60
N SER A 395 27.97 9.02 -7.62
CA SER A 395 28.33 10.15 -8.47
C SER A 395 27.10 10.80 -9.09
N SER A 396 27.24 12.04 -9.55
CA SER A 396 26.21 12.76 -10.31
C SER A 396 25.77 12.00 -11.57
N GLN A 397 26.68 11.25 -12.21
CA GLN A 397 26.39 10.45 -13.39
C GLN A 397 25.49 9.25 -13.07
N GLU A 398 25.74 8.55 -11.95
CA GLU A 398 24.88 7.46 -11.49
C GLU A 398 23.48 7.99 -11.13
N VAL A 399 23.39 9.16 -10.48
CA VAL A 399 22.09 9.82 -10.19
C VAL A 399 21.33 10.12 -11.47
N LYS A 400 21.99 10.73 -12.48
CA LYS A 400 21.39 11.02 -13.79
C LYS A 400 20.89 9.75 -14.47
N LEU A 401 21.71 8.71 -14.51
CA LEU A 401 21.35 7.42 -15.10
C LEU A 401 20.10 6.86 -14.42
N VAL A 402 20.13 6.69 -13.11
CA VAL A 402 19.02 6.08 -12.36
C VAL A 402 17.74 6.88 -12.50
N TYR A 403 17.82 8.22 -12.41
CA TYR A 403 16.67 9.08 -12.59
C TYR A 403 16.08 8.93 -13.99
N LYS A 404 16.89 9.04 -15.04
CA LYS A 404 16.42 8.95 -16.42
C LYS A 404 15.83 7.57 -16.71
N THR A 405 16.50 6.50 -16.29
CA THR A 405 15.99 5.13 -16.47
C THR A 405 14.67 4.91 -15.73
N ALA A 406 14.49 5.50 -14.54
CA ALA A 406 13.21 5.43 -13.83
C ALA A 406 12.09 6.19 -14.58
N VAL A 407 12.39 7.35 -15.17
CA VAL A 407 11.45 8.10 -16.03
C VAL A 407 11.10 7.30 -17.28
N ASP A 408 12.09 6.75 -17.98
CA ASP A 408 11.94 5.96 -19.21
C ASP A 408 11.05 4.72 -18.99
N TYR A 409 11.07 4.14 -17.80
CA TYR A 409 10.23 2.99 -17.42
C TYR A 409 9.05 3.35 -16.50
N HIS A 410 8.66 4.62 -16.43
CA HIS A 410 7.46 5.08 -15.71
C HIS A 410 7.41 4.70 -14.22
N LEU A 411 8.57 4.65 -13.56
CA LEU A 411 8.70 4.36 -12.14
C LEU A 411 8.69 5.64 -11.32
N ALA A 412 7.96 5.63 -10.21
CA ALA A 412 8.03 6.71 -9.22
C ALA A 412 9.40 6.71 -8.55
N ILE A 413 9.90 7.91 -8.24
CA ILE A 413 11.18 8.06 -7.54
C ILE A 413 10.99 8.71 -6.18
N SER A 414 11.90 8.41 -5.26
CA SER A 414 12.14 9.21 -4.06
C SER A 414 13.64 9.42 -3.92
N VAL A 415 14.05 10.50 -3.24
CA VAL A 415 15.46 10.85 -3.06
C VAL A 415 15.79 10.85 -1.59
N ARG A 416 16.89 10.18 -1.24
CA ARG A 416 17.33 10.02 0.15
C ARG A 416 18.78 10.42 0.31
N SER A 417 19.07 11.16 1.38
CA SER A 417 20.42 11.30 1.92
C SER A 417 20.47 10.56 3.27
N SER A 418 20.29 11.23 4.41
CA SER A 418 20.28 10.54 5.72
C SER A 418 18.93 9.96 6.16
N GLY A 419 17.84 10.20 5.41
CA GLY A 419 16.51 9.67 5.78
C GLY A 419 15.84 10.34 6.99
N HIS A 420 16.27 11.54 7.36
CA HIS A 420 15.79 12.31 8.53
C HIS A 420 14.44 13.04 8.35
N ASP A 421 13.71 12.80 7.26
CA ASP A 421 12.40 13.42 7.05
C ASP A 421 11.38 12.92 8.08
N HIS A 422 10.77 13.86 8.82
CA HIS A 422 9.83 13.52 9.90
C HIS A 422 8.54 12.82 9.43
N GLU A 423 8.17 12.98 8.15
CA GLU A 423 7.02 12.32 7.52
C GLU A 423 7.45 11.24 6.51
N GLY A 424 8.73 10.87 6.53
CA GLY A 424 9.29 9.81 5.71
C GLY A 424 9.19 10.04 4.22
N GLU A 425 9.11 11.29 3.74
CA GLU A 425 8.99 11.61 2.30
C GLU A 425 10.27 11.32 1.51
N SER A 426 11.40 11.05 2.19
CA SER A 426 12.64 10.59 1.55
C SER A 426 12.62 9.09 1.19
N GLY A 427 11.46 8.45 1.23
CA GLY A 427 11.26 7.07 0.80
C GLY A 427 9.77 6.77 0.62
N GLU A 428 9.41 6.06 -0.43
CA GLU A 428 8.01 5.72 -0.72
C GLU A 428 7.85 4.26 -1.10
N THR A 429 6.72 3.66 -0.70
CA THR A 429 6.35 2.31 -1.11
C THR A 429 6.09 2.27 -2.61
N ASN A 430 6.57 1.24 -3.29
CA ASN A 430 6.46 1.12 -4.75
C ASN A 430 7.19 2.21 -5.54
N SER A 431 8.29 2.76 -4.99
CA SER A 431 9.17 3.72 -5.67
C SER A 431 10.60 3.20 -5.80
N VAL A 432 11.38 3.79 -6.70
CA VAL A 432 12.84 3.68 -6.72
C VAL A 432 13.42 4.77 -5.81
N VAL A 433 14.11 4.38 -4.75
CA VAL A 433 14.86 5.31 -3.89
C VAL A 433 16.23 5.55 -4.52
N ILE A 434 16.48 6.78 -4.95
CA ILE A 434 17.80 7.29 -5.31
C ILE A 434 18.49 7.68 -4.01
N ASP A 435 19.38 6.83 -3.53
CA ASP A 435 20.08 7.00 -2.26
C ASP A 435 21.46 7.63 -2.50
N LEU A 436 21.67 8.79 -1.90
CA LEU A 436 22.85 9.64 -2.05
C LEU A 436 23.84 9.50 -0.90
N GLU A 437 23.63 8.57 0.05
CA GLU A 437 24.48 8.36 1.23
C GLU A 437 25.97 8.21 0.89
N LEU A 438 26.29 7.58 -0.24
CA LEU A 438 27.68 7.35 -0.66
C LEU A 438 28.32 8.55 -1.38
N MET A 439 27.55 9.59 -1.70
CA MET A 439 28.07 10.86 -2.23
C MET A 439 28.39 11.79 -1.05
N ASN A 440 29.53 11.57 -0.41
CA ASN A 440 29.93 12.24 0.85
C ASN A 440 31.25 13.03 0.77
N GLY A 441 31.72 13.34 -0.44
CA GLY A 441 32.92 14.13 -0.70
C GLY A 441 32.87 15.56 -0.14
N ILE A 442 34.03 16.05 0.30
CA ILE A 442 34.25 17.41 0.82
C ILE A 442 35.51 17.98 0.18
N GLU A 443 35.41 19.15 -0.45
CA GLU A 443 36.53 19.89 -1.02
C GLU A 443 36.49 21.35 -0.57
N LEU A 444 37.51 21.80 0.16
CA LEU A 444 37.62 23.18 0.63
C LEU A 444 38.56 23.98 -0.27
N ASP A 445 38.09 25.13 -0.76
CA ASP A 445 38.95 26.17 -1.30
C ASP A 445 39.44 27.06 -0.15
N PRO A 446 40.72 27.00 0.24
CA PRO A 446 41.25 27.75 1.36
C PRO A 446 41.34 29.26 1.09
N ILE A 447 41.29 29.69 -0.19
CA ILE A 447 41.39 31.10 -0.57
C ILE A 447 40.03 31.79 -0.42
N SER A 448 38.99 31.21 -1.02
CA SER A 448 37.65 31.80 -0.96
C SER A 448 36.88 31.48 0.33
N GLY A 449 37.29 30.43 1.06
CA GLY A 449 36.55 29.88 2.20
C GLY A 449 35.25 29.19 1.79
N ILE A 450 35.11 28.83 0.51
CA ILE A 450 33.96 28.06 0.00
C ILE A 450 34.31 26.57 0.09
N VAL A 451 33.40 25.80 0.68
CA VAL A 451 33.47 24.34 0.72
C VAL A 451 32.46 23.74 -0.25
N ALA A 452 32.91 22.86 -1.12
CA ALA A 452 32.08 22.05 -1.99
C ALA A 452 31.79 20.70 -1.29
N VAL A 453 30.52 20.35 -1.16
CA VAL A 453 30.06 19.21 -0.36
C VAL A 453 29.02 18.42 -1.14
N GLU A 454 29.18 17.10 -1.17
CA GLU A 454 28.21 16.18 -1.76
C GLU A 454 27.01 15.92 -0.83
N PRO A 455 25.82 15.59 -1.37
CA PRO A 455 24.54 15.58 -0.64
C PRO A 455 24.45 14.59 0.52
N GLY A 456 25.19 13.47 0.45
CA GLY A 456 25.24 12.41 1.47
C GLY A 456 26.14 12.74 2.66
N CYS A 457 26.90 13.82 2.61
CA CYS A 457 27.82 14.18 3.69
C CYS A 457 27.06 14.48 5.00
N THR A 458 27.40 13.75 6.07
CA THR A 458 26.82 13.94 7.39
C THR A 458 27.41 15.16 8.10
N MET A 459 26.63 15.79 8.97
CA MET A 459 27.07 16.95 9.75
C MET A 459 28.26 16.64 10.65
N GLN A 460 28.34 15.43 11.20
CA GLN A 460 29.49 14.96 11.97
C GLN A 460 30.79 15.04 11.15
N THR A 461 30.76 14.48 9.93
CA THR A 461 31.92 14.43 9.03
C THR A 461 32.30 15.84 8.60
N LEU A 462 31.32 16.64 8.19
CA LEU A 462 31.53 17.98 7.66
C LEU A 462 32.07 18.95 8.72
N THR A 463 31.45 19.02 9.89
CA THR A 463 31.88 19.95 10.95
C THR A 463 33.22 19.54 11.55
N SER A 464 33.50 18.23 11.68
CA SER A 464 34.80 17.76 12.14
C SER A 464 35.92 18.13 11.17
N TYR A 465 35.69 17.96 9.87
CA TYR A 465 36.63 18.37 8.83
C TYR A 465 36.89 19.88 8.85
N LEU A 466 35.83 20.70 8.90
CA LEU A 466 35.96 22.16 8.91
C LEU A 466 36.63 22.69 10.18
N ALA A 467 36.31 22.12 11.35
CA ALA A 467 36.91 22.50 12.61
C ALA A 467 38.44 22.32 12.61
N GLN A 468 38.95 21.25 11.99
CA GLN A 468 40.40 21.02 11.81
C GLN A 468 41.08 22.09 10.96
N LYS A 469 40.31 22.83 10.16
CA LYS A 469 40.79 23.95 9.33
C LYS A 469 40.52 25.31 9.98
N GLY A 470 40.00 25.34 11.20
CA GLY A 470 39.61 26.56 11.90
C GLY A 470 38.39 27.25 11.29
N LEU A 471 37.58 26.51 10.53
CA LEU A 471 36.38 27.00 9.85
C LEU A 471 35.14 26.29 10.38
N MET A 472 33.97 26.87 10.11
CA MET A 472 32.68 26.29 10.43
C MET A 472 31.59 26.84 9.48
N LEU A 473 30.41 26.24 9.53
CA LEU A 473 29.20 26.69 8.85
C LEU A 473 27.98 26.51 9.76
N PRO A 474 26.84 27.19 9.50
CA PRO A 474 25.63 26.92 10.27
C PRO A 474 25.16 25.49 10.01
N HIS A 475 25.14 24.65 11.03
CA HIS A 475 24.91 23.20 10.92
C HIS A 475 23.76 22.73 11.82
N SER A 476 23.29 21.50 11.61
CA SER A 476 22.27 20.86 12.48
C SER A 476 22.83 20.57 13.86
N THR A 477 21.97 20.42 14.87
CA THR A 477 22.40 19.91 16.17
C THR A 477 22.67 18.41 16.17
N SER A 478 22.03 17.63 15.28
CA SER A 478 22.23 16.18 15.20
C SER A 478 23.31 15.81 14.18
N ALA A 479 24.27 15.02 14.65
CA ALA A 479 25.44 14.52 13.91
C ALA A 479 25.09 13.71 12.65
N SER A 480 24.00 12.94 12.69
CA SER A 480 23.57 12.02 11.62
C SER A 480 22.80 12.69 10.47
N HIS A 481 22.42 13.96 10.59
CA HIS A 481 21.79 14.67 9.47
C HIS A 481 22.75 14.78 8.30
N ALA A 482 22.27 14.49 7.09
CA ALA A 482 22.97 14.86 5.87
C ALA A 482 22.66 16.32 5.49
N LEU A 483 23.61 16.95 4.79
CA LEU A 483 23.52 18.35 4.38
C LEU A 483 22.30 18.65 3.49
N ALA A 484 22.03 17.81 2.50
CA ALA A 484 21.11 18.15 1.41
C ALA A 484 19.69 18.53 1.87
N GLY A 485 19.03 17.65 2.61
CA GLY A 485 17.69 17.92 3.13
C GLY A 485 17.68 19.08 4.13
N PHE A 486 18.73 19.19 4.95
CA PHE A 486 18.86 20.22 5.98
C PHE A 486 18.95 21.64 5.40
N ILE A 487 19.88 21.86 4.47
CA ILE A 487 20.13 23.20 3.90
C ILE A 487 18.96 23.67 3.02
N MET A 488 18.33 22.77 2.27
CA MET A 488 17.27 23.16 1.33
C MET A 488 15.93 23.49 1.99
N GLY A 489 15.71 23.12 3.24
CA GLY A 489 14.56 23.55 4.05
C GLY A 489 14.87 24.70 5.02
N GLY A 490 16.05 25.31 4.92
CA GLY A 490 16.51 26.41 5.77
C GLY A 490 17.74 26.00 6.57
N GLY A 491 17.58 24.99 7.43
CA GLY A 491 18.68 24.45 8.22
C GLY A 491 18.96 25.28 9.47
N TRP A 492 18.12 25.09 10.50
CA TRP A 492 18.26 25.73 11.79
C TRP A 492 19.26 25.00 12.70
N GLY A 493 20.02 25.73 13.52
CA GLY A 493 20.95 25.16 14.49
C GLY A 493 21.73 26.18 15.33
N PRO A 494 22.86 25.76 15.94
CA PRO A 494 23.58 26.51 16.99
C PRO A 494 24.03 27.92 16.61
N TRP A 495 24.23 28.15 15.32
CA TRP A 495 24.83 29.37 14.78
C TRP A 495 23.80 30.34 14.23
N CYS A 496 22.51 30.02 14.27
CA CYS A 496 21.49 30.79 13.56
C CYS A 496 21.38 32.25 13.98
N ARG A 497 21.60 32.56 15.27
CA ARG A 497 21.52 33.95 15.73
C ARG A 497 22.63 34.82 15.14
N LYS A 498 23.84 34.26 14.98
CA LYS A 498 25.04 34.99 14.55
C LYS A 498 25.32 34.90 13.04
N TYR A 499 24.98 33.79 12.41
CA TYR A 499 25.31 33.51 11.00
C TYR A 499 24.11 33.11 10.14
N GLY A 500 22.89 33.16 10.68
CA GLY A 500 21.67 32.84 9.96
C GLY A 500 21.44 31.34 9.77
N MET A 501 20.37 31.00 9.04
CA MET A 501 20.09 29.63 8.63
C MET A 501 21.20 29.10 7.71
N CYS A 502 21.40 27.77 7.68
CA CYS A 502 22.38 27.13 6.80
C CYS A 502 22.21 27.53 5.33
N CYS A 503 20.95 27.65 4.88
CA CYS A 503 20.60 28.04 3.52
C CYS A 503 21.17 29.40 3.11
N GLU A 504 21.37 30.32 4.06
CA GLU A 504 21.91 31.64 3.76
C GLU A 504 23.35 31.57 3.25
N SER A 505 24.09 30.55 3.68
CA SER A 505 25.48 30.30 3.31
C SER A 505 25.65 29.59 1.96
N LEU A 506 24.56 29.09 1.35
CA LEU A 506 24.61 28.47 0.01
C LEU A 506 24.88 29.54 -1.05
N VAL A 507 25.92 29.33 -1.86
CA VAL A 507 26.35 30.26 -2.93
C VAL A 507 26.21 29.67 -4.33
N GLN A 508 26.28 28.35 -4.47
CA GLN A 508 26.12 27.63 -5.74
C GLN A 508 25.70 26.18 -5.49
N ALA A 509 25.08 25.53 -6.47
CA ALA A 509 24.76 24.11 -6.44
C ALA A 509 24.88 23.45 -7.83
N GLU A 510 25.14 22.15 -7.87
CA GLU A 510 24.98 21.29 -9.04
C GLU A 510 23.68 20.50 -8.90
N ILE A 511 22.81 20.52 -9.90
CA ILE A 511 21.46 19.94 -9.83
C ILE A 511 21.12 19.18 -11.11
N VAL A 512 20.52 17.99 -10.98
CA VAL A 512 19.89 17.23 -12.08
C VAL A 512 18.44 17.67 -12.20
N LEU A 513 18.06 18.22 -13.37
CA LEU A 513 16.71 18.69 -13.70
C LEU A 513 15.83 17.58 -14.28
N GLY A 514 14.57 17.89 -14.57
CA GLY A 514 13.54 16.91 -14.93
C GLY A 514 13.77 16.20 -16.27
N ILE A 515 14.52 16.85 -17.17
CA ILE A 515 15.00 16.24 -18.41
C ILE A 515 16.22 15.32 -18.21
N GLY A 516 16.70 15.18 -16.97
CA GLY A 516 17.89 14.40 -16.62
C GLY A 516 19.22 15.13 -16.84
N GLU A 517 19.22 16.41 -17.19
CA GLU A 517 20.47 17.17 -17.41
C GLU A 517 20.98 17.86 -16.15
N THR A 518 22.32 17.91 -16.01
CA THR A 518 22.99 18.59 -14.90
C THR A 518 23.13 20.08 -15.19
N GLN A 519 22.90 20.91 -14.18
CA GLN A 519 23.03 22.36 -14.24
C GLN A 519 23.80 22.87 -13.03
N VAL A 520 24.67 23.86 -13.25
CA VAL A 520 25.31 24.62 -12.17
C VAL A 520 24.50 25.88 -11.94
N VAL A 521 23.96 26.07 -10.74
CA VAL A 521 23.16 27.25 -10.37
C VAL A 521 23.93 28.14 -9.42
N SER A 522 23.96 29.44 -9.68
CA SER A 522 24.70 30.43 -8.90
C SER A 522 24.00 31.79 -8.98
N ALA A 523 24.52 32.80 -8.28
CA ALA A 523 24.01 34.17 -8.41
C ALA A 523 24.14 34.72 -9.85
N ALA A 524 25.05 34.20 -10.66
CA ALA A 524 25.25 34.60 -12.05
C ALA A 524 24.50 33.69 -13.06
N ASN A 525 24.03 32.51 -12.65
CA ASN A 525 23.36 31.55 -13.52
C ASN A 525 22.13 30.95 -12.84
N LYS A 526 20.93 31.29 -13.32
CA LYS A 526 19.63 30.90 -12.75
C LYS A 526 19.50 31.30 -11.27
N PRO A 527 19.64 32.61 -10.94
CA PRO A 527 19.61 33.09 -9.57
C PRO A 527 18.30 32.79 -8.84
N GLU A 528 17.17 32.72 -9.54
CA GLU A 528 15.87 32.39 -8.94
C GLU A 528 15.79 30.91 -8.52
N LEU A 529 16.46 30.01 -9.25
CA LEU A 529 16.57 28.60 -8.86
C LEU A 529 17.51 28.46 -7.64
N LEU A 530 18.64 29.18 -7.60
CA LEU A 530 19.47 29.24 -6.39
C LEU A 530 18.66 29.76 -5.19
N TRP A 531 17.90 30.84 -5.37
CA TRP A 531 17.01 31.39 -4.34
C TRP A 531 16.03 30.35 -3.81
N ALA A 532 15.41 29.55 -4.68
CA ALA A 532 14.49 28.49 -4.30
C ALA A 532 15.18 27.33 -3.53
N LEU A 533 16.40 26.96 -3.90
CA LEU A 533 17.19 26.00 -3.15
C LEU A 533 17.58 26.52 -1.76
N LYS A 534 17.59 27.83 -1.54
CA LYS A 534 17.84 28.46 -0.24
C LYS A 534 16.58 28.48 0.65
N GLY A 535 16.11 27.31 1.05
CA GLY A 535 15.01 27.16 2.03
C GLY A 535 13.61 26.96 1.43
N GLY A 536 13.49 26.77 0.12
CA GLY A 536 12.23 26.57 -0.61
C GLY A 536 11.81 25.12 -0.81
N GLY A 537 12.48 24.14 -0.16
CA GLY A 537 12.14 22.71 -0.24
C GLY A 537 12.70 22.01 -1.48
N GLY A 538 13.84 21.33 -1.31
CA GLY A 538 14.73 20.90 -2.39
C GLY A 538 14.14 20.02 -3.50
N LEU A 539 13.51 18.89 -3.15
CA LEU A 539 13.08 17.88 -4.12
C LEU A 539 12.12 18.44 -5.18
N SER A 540 11.48 19.60 -4.96
CA SER A 540 10.55 20.21 -5.92
C SER A 540 11.20 20.71 -7.23
N TYR A 541 12.53 20.90 -7.24
CA TYR A 541 13.23 21.57 -8.34
C TYR A 541 14.26 20.68 -9.08
N GLY A 542 14.58 19.52 -8.51
CA GLY A 542 15.58 18.60 -9.03
C GLY A 542 16.38 17.89 -7.93
N ILE A 543 17.37 17.10 -8.36
CA ILE A 543 18.25 16.34 -7.46
C ILE A 543 19.59 17.07 -7.36
N VAL A 544 19.86 17.73 -6.22
CA VAL A 544 21.13 18.42 -5.99
C VAL A 544 22.23 17.41 -5.69
N THR A 545 23.28 17.40 -6.50
CA THR A 545 24.42 16.48 -6.41
C THR A 545 25.66 17.13 -5.82
N ARG A 546 25.70 18.46 -5.70
CA ARG A 546 26.80 19.19 -5.05
C ARG A 546 26.34 20.54 -4.51
N PHE A 547 26.79 20.91 -3.32
CA PHE A 547 26.55 22.21 -2.69
C PHE A 547 27.86 22.96 -2.54
N PHE A 548 27.86 24.27 -2.79
CA PHE A 548 28.98 25.15 -2.53
C PHE A 548 28.56 26.16 -1.46
N ILE A 549 29.22 26.11 -0.31
CA ILE A 549 28.79 26.77 0.91
C ILE A 549 29.91 27.68 1.42
N ARG A 550 29.56 28.91 1.77
CA ARG A 550 30.48 29.85 2.41
C ARG A 550 30.68 29.47 3.88
N THR A 551 31.93 29.36 4.31
CA THR A 551 32.30 29.09 5.71
C THR A 551 32.61 30.39 6.46
N PHE A 552 32.68 30.29 7.79
CA PHE A 552 33.15 31.36 8.69
C PHE A 552 34.23 30.83 9.64
N ALA A 553 34.97 31.73 10.28
CA ALA A 553 36.02 31.36 11.23
C ALA A 553 35.43 30.76 12.52
N LEU A 554 35.93 29.59 12.91
CA LEU A 554 35.55 28.97 14.19
C LEU A 554 36.11 29.80 15.35
N PRO A 555 35.31 30.15 16.37
CA PRO A 555 35.82 30.94 17.49
C PRO A 555 36.82 30.14 18.35
N PRO A 556 37.69 30.84 19.12
CA PRO A 556 38.69 30.19 19.95
C PRO A 556 38.11 29.28 21.05
N SER A 557 36.97 29.67 21.63
CA SER A 557 36.33 28.95 22.74
C SER A 557 34.81 28.94 22.59
N LEU A 558 34.25 27.75 22.67
CA LEU A 558 32.83 27.46 22.54
C LEU A 558 32.39 26.54 23.68
N LEU A 559 31.29 26.86 24.36
CA LEU A 559 30.72 26.05 25.42
C LEU A 559 29.30 25.66 25.05
N LYS A 560 28.96 24.38 25.22
CA LYS A 560 27.57 23.93 25.22
C LYS A 560 27.10 23.80 26.67
N PHE A 561 26.01 24.46 27.03
CA PHE A 561 25.50 24.47 28.39
C PHE A 561 24.04 23.99 28.49
N GLU A 562 23.70 23.49 29.67
CA GLU A 562 22.35 23.05 30.07
C GLU A 562 21.99 23.73 31.40
N LEU A 563 20.85 24.41 31.43
CA LEU A 563 20.23 24.95 32.65
C LEU A 563 18.88 24.26 32.84
N GLU A 564 18.66 23.66 33.99
CA GLU A 564 17.43 22.91 34.28
C GLU A 564 16.70 23.50 35.50
N TRP A 565 15.39 23.70 35.33
CA TRP A 565 14.45 24.10 36.37
C TRP A 565 13.38 23.04 36.53
N ASN A 566 12.94 22.88 37.77
CA ASN A 566 11.97 21.85 38.16
C ASN A 566 12.40 20.45 37.68
N PRO A 567 13.57 19.93 38.11
CA PRO A 567 14.02 18.60 37.70
C PRO A 567 13.07 17.50 38.22
N HIS A 568 13.04 16.38 37.51
CA HIS A 568 12.40 15.16 38.01
C HIS A 568 13.30 14.46 39.04
N LEU A 569 12.74 14.09 40.18
CA LEU A 569 13.43 13.32 41.20
C LEU A 569 13.74 11.91 40.69
N LYS A 570 14.95 11.41 40.97
CA LYS A 570 15.41 10.11 40.44
C LYS A 570 14.56 8.92 40.91
N ASP A 571 14.06 8.97 42.14
CA ASP A 571 13.44 7.81 42.79
C ASP A 571 12.01 7.54 42.29
N ASN A 572 11.22 8.59 42.09
CA ASN A 572 9.80 8.47 41.75
C ASN A 572 9.38 9.29 40.52
N GLN A 573 10.33 9.99 39.87
CA GLN A 573 10.08 10.88 38.74
C GLN A 573 9.08 12.00 39.04
N GLN A 574 8.84 12.34 40.31
CA GLN A 574 8.04 13.51 40.65
C GLN A 574 8.79 14.80 40.35
N LEU A 575 8.05 15.84 39.95
CA LEU A 575 8.58 17.14 39.58
C LEU A 575 8.92 17.97 40.83
N GLN A 576 10.15 18.50 40.92
CA GLN A 576 10.51 19.47 41.94
C GLN A 576 9.99 20.87 41.58
N ALA A 577 8.69 21.09 41.76
CA ALA A 577 7.95 22.24 41.23
C ALA A 577 8.20 23.57 41.99
N ASN A 578 9.38 24.16 41.81
CA ASN A 578 9.82 25.38 42.49
C ASN A 578 9.52 26.67 41.71
N THR A 579 9.70 26.66 40.38
CA THR A 579 9.70 27.86 39.54
C THR A 579 8.49 27.86 38.59
N PRO A 580 7.67 28.93 38.55
CA PRO A 580 6.60 29.09 37.56
C PRO A 580 7.14 29.05 36.12
N THR A 581 6.46 28.29 35.25
CA THR A 581 6.87 28.12 33.84
C THR A 581 6.78 29.43 33.07
N LEU A 582 5.73 30.23 33.35
CA LEU A 582 5.48 31.50 32.69
C LEU A 582 6.64 32.49 32.87
N SER A 583 7.08 32.70 34.11
CA SER A 583 8.19 33.62 34.41
C SER A 583 9.49 33.21 33.70
N LEU A 584 9.74 31.90 33.58
CA LEU A 584 10.91 31.40 32.86
C LEU A 584 10.78 31.59 31.35
N LEU A 585 9.61 31.31 30.78
CA LEU A 585 9.32 31.49 29.35
C LEU A 585 9.47 32.96 28.94
N GLU A 586 8.85 33.88 29.68
CA GLU A 586 8.98 35.32 29.47
C GLU A 586 10.44 35.76 29.57
N ARG A 587 11.17 35.25 30.57
CA ARG A 587 12.57 35.61 30.75
C ARG A 587 13.45 35.10 29.62
N TRP A 588 13.26 33.85 29.20
CA TRP A 588 14.00 33.29 28.07
C TRP A 588 13.72 34.07 26.78
N GLU A 589 12.47 34.43 26.53
CA GLU A 589 12.08 35.26 25.39
C GLU A 589 12.76 36.64 25.42
N GLN A 590 12.78 37.31 26.58
CA GLN A 590 13.51 38.58 26.75
C GLN A 590 15.02 38.43 26.45
N VAL A 591 15.64 37.34 26.91
CA VAL A 591 17.06 37.06 26.70
C VAL A 591 17.38 36.91 25.21
N ILE A 592 16.58 36.17 24.45
CA ILE A 592 16.86 35.98 23.01
C ILE A 592 16.55 37.22 22.18
N LEU A 593 15.61 38.05 22.64
CA LEU A 593 15.24 39.31 21.99
C LEU A 593 16.21 40.45 22.31
N ALA A 594 16.99 40.39 23.39
CA ALA A 594 17.97 41.41 23.73
C ALA A 594 19.07 41.61 22.66
N ASP A 595 19.57 42.84 22.54
CA ASP A 595 20.60 43.25 21.58
C ASP A 595 22.04 43.18 22.12
N ASN A 596 22.21 42.83 23.40
CA ASN A 596 23.49 42.92 24.11
C ASN A 596 24.07 41.56 24.51
N LEU A 597 23.69 40.49 23.80
CA LEU A 597 24.13 39.11 24.09
C LEU A 597 24.76 38.41 22.86
N PRO A 598 25.86 38.96 22.30
CA PRO A 598 26.52 38.41 21.12
C PRO A 598 27.21 37.06 21.40
N CYS A 599 27.55 36.78 22.67
CA CYS A 599 28.16 35.52 23.07
C CYS A 599 27.18 34.34 23.09
N LEU A 600 25.86 34.59 23.10
CA LEU A 600 24.85 33.53 23.03
C LEU A 600 24.60 33.16 21.57
N LEU A 601 25.29 32.15 21.04
CA LEU A 601 25.26 31.83 19.61
C LEU A 601 23.93 31.22 19.15
N GLY A 602 23.32 30.43 20.04
CA GLY A 602 22.04 29.76 19.80
C GLY A 602 21.51 29.17 21.11
N THR A 603 20.20 29.11 21.25
CA THR A 603 19.56 28.56 22.45
C THR A 603 18.16 28.04 22.17
N ASN A 604 17.79 26.99 22.91
CA ASN A 604 16.42 26.49 22.97
C ASN A 604 15.93 26.40 24.41
N LEU A 605 14.62 26.51 24.57
CA LEU A 605 13.91 26.16 25.81
C LEU A 605 13.04 24.93 25.56
N LYS A 606 13.33 23.82 26.25
CA LYS A 606 12.45 22.66 26.36
C LYS A 606 11.47 22.88 27.48
N ILE A 607 10.21 22.55 27.28
CA ILE A 607 9.21 22.48 28.33
C ILE A 607 8.49 21.13 28.19
N GLN A 608 8.59 20.28 29.21
CA GLN A 608 7.91 18.98 29.21
C GLN A 608 6.42 19.15 29.44
N ALA A 609 5.60 18.45 28.66
CA ALA A 609 4.17 18.41 28.86
C ALA A 609 3.81 17.39 29.96
N LYS A 610 2.71 17.62 30.66
CA LYS A 610 2.27 16.81 31.81
C LYS A 610 0.76 16.53 31.78
N PRO A 611 0.30 15.46 32.44
CA PRO A 611 -1.13 15.23 32.61
C PRO A 611 -1.79 16.35 33.42
N ALA A 612 -2.99 16.76 33.02
CA ALA A 612 -3.92 17.44 33.92
C ALA A 612 -4.36 16.41 34.98
N GLY A 613 -4.20 16.70 36.27
CA GLY A 613 -4.47 15.73 37.35
C GLY A 613 -5.86 15.10 37.30
N LEU A 614 -6.05 13.96 37.99
CA LEU A 614 -7.37 13.30 38.06
C LEU A 614 -8.44 14.24 38.67
N PRO A 615 -9.69 14.22 38.17
CA PRO A 615 -10.80 14.94 38.76
C PRO A 615 -11.30 14.21 40.03
N GLU A 616 -10.48 14.15 41.07
CA GLU A 616 -10.89 13.71 42.40
C GLU A 616 -10.76 14.87 43.38
N VAL A 617 -11.80 15.73 43.36
CA VAL A 617 -12.34 16.59 44.44
C VAL A 617 -13.12 17.72 43.76
N LYS A 618 -14.37 17.93 44.19
CA LYS A 618 -15.36 18.88 43.61
C LYS A 618 -14.74 20.24 43.24
N PRO A 619 -14.84 20.69 41.96
CA PRO A 619 -14.66 22.10 41.63
C PRO A 619 -15.96 22.83 41.92
N SER A 620 -15.95 23.71 42.92
CA SER A 620 -16.88 24.84 42.92
C SER A 620 -16.31 25.88 41.96
N LEU A 621 -17.06 26.13 40.89
CA LEU A 621 -16.80 27.02 39.74
C LEU A 621 -15.98 26.37 38.62
N SER A 622 -16.47 26.60 37.40
CA SER A 622 -16.17 25.96 36.12
C SER A 622 -14.69 25.77 35.81
N THR A 623 -14.40 24.62 35.15
CA THR A 623 -13.12 24.13 34.58
C THR A 623 -12.02 23.81 35.60
N GLY A 624 -11.90 22.53 35.96
CA GLY A 624 -10.85 21.99 36.83
C GLY A 624 -9.47 21.89 36.17
N GLU A 625 -8.99 22.98 35.58
CA GLU A 625 -7.65 23.11 35.00
C GLU A 625 -6.77 23.95 35.94
N GLN A 626 -5.48 23.58 36.08
CA GLN A 626 -4.52 24.41 36.82
C GLN A 626 -4.39 25.77 36.14
N ASP A 627 -4.36 26.87 36.90
CA ASP A 627 -4.09 28.20 36.34
C ASP A 627 -2.76 28.18 35.58
N PRO A 628 -2.74 28.45 34.25
CA PRO A 628 -1.52 28.45 33.46
C PRO A 628 -0.44 29.41 33.99
N GLN A 629 -0.83 30.44 34.75
CA GLN A 629 0.10 31.37 35.39
C GLN A 629 0.91 30.73 36.52
N GLU A 630 0.31 29.77 37.23
CA GLU A 630 0.96 29.04 38.31
C GLU A 630 1.53 27.69 37.87
N ALA A 631 1.31 27.31 36.60
CA ALA A 631 1.74 26.02 36.09
C ALA A 631 3.27 25.86 36.14
N LYS A 632 3.71 24.72 36.65
CA LYS A 632 5.12 24.34 36.78
C LYS A 632 5.39 23.07 35.99
N HIS A 633 6.32 23.16 35.06
CA HIS A 633 6.81 22.08 34.20
C HIS A 633 8.32 21.94 34.36
N ASN A 634 8.86 20.78 34.03
CA ASN A 634 10.30 20.65 33.84
C ASN A 634 10.69 21.50 32.63
N CYS A 635 11.69 22.37 32.84
CA CYS A 635 12.15 23.29 31.83
C CYS A 635 13.66 23.18 31.70
N ILE A 636 14.15 23.03 30.47
CA ILE A 636 15.57 22.88 30.21
C ILE A 636 15.99 23.86 29.11
N MET A 637 16.86 24.79 29.44
CA MET A 637 17.49 25.69 28.49
C MET A 637 18.82 25.09 28.03
N TYR A 638 18.93 24.89 26.72
CA TYR A 638 20.19 24.53 26.05
C TYR A 638 20.75 25.76 25.38
N GLY A 639 22.07 25.91 25.35
CA GLY A 639 22.69 26.98 24.59
C GLY A 639 24.14 26.74 24.22
N TYR A 640 24.57 27.47 23.20
CA TYR A 640 25.96 27.60 22.79
C TYR A 640 26.48 28.98 23.16
N TRP A 641 27.61 29.01 23.83
CA TRP A 641 28.22 30.22 24.36
C TRP A 641 29.64 30.40 23.81
N GLU A 642 29.87 31.50 23.12
CA GLU A 642 31.20 31.94 22.71
C GLU A 642 31.89 32.65 23.88
N GLY A 643 32.79 31.93 24.57
CA GLY A 643 33.47 32.45 25.74
C GLY A 643 34.03 31.36 26.65
N ASN A 644 34.26 31.71 27.91
CA ASN A 644 34.82 30.82 28.93
C ASN A 644 33.81 30.56 30.08
N PRO A 645 34.04 29.55 30.95
CA PRO A 645 33.11 29.21 32.01
C PRO A 645 32.75 30.37 32.96
N ALA A 646 33.69 31.29 33.23
CA ALA A 646 33.44 32.46 34.07
C ALA A 646 32.48 33.46 33.41
N SER A 647 32.65 33.73 32.11
CA SER A 647 31.73 34.59 31.35
C SER A 647 30.32 34.01 31.27
N LEU A 648 30.21 32.68 31.12
CA LEU A 648 28.93 31.97 31.14
C LEU A 648 28.29 32.03 32.53
N ALA A 649 29.06 31.84 33.61
CA ALA A 649 28.57 31.97 34.98
C ALA A 649 27.99 33.37 35.23
N HIS A 650 28.69 34.41 34.75
CA HIS A 650 28.20 35.79 34.84
C HIS A 650 26.89 36.00 34.08
N PHE A 651 26.77 35.44 32.87
CA PHE A 651 25.52 35.45 32.11
C PHE A 651 24.38 34.78 32.88
N ILE A 652 24.59 33.58 33.43
CA ILE A 652 23.56 32.86 34.20
C ILE A 652 23.16 33.66 35.44
N LYS A 653 24.14 34.24 36.15
CA LYS A 653 23.89 35.05 37.35
C LYS A 653 23.04 36.28 37.03
N THR A 654 23.45 37.04 36.01
CA THR A 654 22.79 38.30 35.65
C THR A 654 21.44 38.09 34.99
N GLN A 655 21.32 37.07 34.14
CA GLN A 655 20.09 36.86 33.39
C GLN A 655 19.05 36.04 34.14
N PHE A 656 19.44 35.12 35.03
CA PHE A 656 18.48 34.23 35.69
C PHE A 656 18.52 34.33 37.22
N SER A 657 19.69 34.16 37.85
CA SER A 657 19.76 34.09 39.32
C SER A 657 19.38 35.42 40.00
N ALA A 658 19.85 36.56 39.48
CA ALA A 658 19.61 37.88 40.05
C ALA A 658 18.14 38.33 40.01
N VAL A 659 17.34 37.73 39.12
CA VAL A 659 15.89 38.00 39.00
C VAL A 659 15.03 36.93 39.70
N GLY A 660 15.64 36.10 40.55
CA GLY A 660 14.93 35.06 41.33
C GLY A 660 14.64 33.76 40.57
N LEU A 661 15.17 33.60 39.35
CA LEU A 661 14.98 32.41 38.50
C LEU A 661 16.23 31.52 38.51
N LYS A 662 16.84 31.28 39.67
CA LYS A 662 18.05 30.46 39.79
C LYS A 662 17.78 29.01 39.32
N PRO A 663 18.57 28.46 38.36
CA PRO A 663 18.43 27.06 37.94
C PRO A 663 18.68 26.09 39.09
N ASN A 664 17.94 24.98 39.12
CA ASN A 664 18.20 23.87 40.05
C ASN A 664 19.51 23.15 39.70
N ARG A 665 19.84 23.09 38.41
CA ARG A 665 21.02 22.40 37.90
C ARG A 665 21.62 23.19 36.73
N VAL A 666 22.95 23.33 36.77
CA VAL A 666 23.75 24.05 35.78
C VAL A 666 24.89 23.15 35.32
N GLN A 667 25.02 22.93 34.02
CA GLN A 667 26.03 22.04 33.45
C GLN A 667 26.69 22.61 32.20
N ILE A 668 27.99 22.36 32.07
CA ILE A 668 28.69 22.47 30.79
C ILE A 668 28.75 21.05 30.22
N ALA A 669 27.95 20.83 29.18
CA ALA A 669 27.84 19.53 28.51
C ALA A 669 29.13 19.22 27.74
N SER A 670 29.66 20.20 27.02
CA SER A 670 30.88 20.06 26.22
C SER A 670 31.55 21.40 25.95
N MET A 671 32.82 21.33 25.54
CA MET A 671 33.64 22.48 25.18
C MET A 671 34.27 22.23 23.81
N GLY A 672 34.42 23.27 23.01
CA GLY A 672 35.07 23.21 21.71
C GLY A 672 35.71 24.55 21.32
N GLY A 673 36.04 24.70 20.05
CA GLY A 673 36.74 25.87 19.49
C GLY A 673 38.04 25.47 18.79
N LEU A 674 38.85 26.44 18.38
CA LEU A 674 40.08 26.23 17.58
C LEU A 674 41.08 25.22 18.18
N THR A 675 41.06 25.01 19.49
CA THR A 675 42.02 24.15 20.19
C THR A 675 41.41 22.86 20.74
N GLN A 676 40.17 22.53 20.38
CA GLN A 676 39.41 21.42 20.95
C GLN A 676 38.63 20.66 19.87
N SER A 677 38.44 19.34 20.05
CA SER A 677 37.66 18.52 19.13
C SER A 677 36.21 19.00 19.07
N TYR A 678 35.69 19.27 17.87
CA TYR A 678 34.32 19.77 17.69
C TYR A 678 33.26 18.66 17.73
N GLY A 679 33.55 17.51 17.07
CA GLY A 679 32.65 16.40 16.69
C GLY A 679 31.42 16.09 17.57
N ASP A 680 31.32 14.85 18.07
CA ASP A 680 30.09 14.36 18.74
C ASP A 680 29.76 15.14 20.02
N GLU A 681 30.78 15.66 20.70
CA GLU A 681 30.60 16.34 21.98
C GLU A 681 29.76 17.62 21.85
N LEU A 682 29.94 18.41 20.77
CA LEU A 682 29.12 19.59 20.51
C LEU A 682 27.89 19.27 19.65
N MET A 683 27.88 18.14 18.94
CA MET A 683 26.78 17.69 18.08
C MET A 683 26.03 16.51 18.68
N GLU A 684 25.15 16.77 19.64
CA GLU A 684 24.19 15.76 20.12
C GLU A 684 22.79 16.11 19.61
N SER A 685 21.94 15.10 19.38
CA SER A 685 20.52 15.34 19.09
C SER A 685 19.90 16.05 20.28
N TRP A 686 19.79 17.37 20.17
CA TRP A 686 19.22 18.21 21.20
C TRP A 686 17.90 17.57 21.64
N ASN A 687 17.82 17.23 22.92
CA ASN A 687 16.56 17.00 23.62
C ASN A 687 15.73 15.76 23.35
N ARG A 688 16.11 14.85 22.44
CA ARG A 688 15.45 13.54 22.48
C ARG A 688 15.80 12.94 23.83
N GLU A 689 14.79 12.74 24.65
CA GLU A 689 14.94 12.02 25.90
C GLU A 689 14.87 10.54 25.56
N ALA A 690 15.84 9.77 26.03
CA ALA A 690 15.86 8.33 25.87
C ALA A 690 15.52 7.67 27.20
N ILE A 691 14.93 6.48 27.14
CA ILE A 691 14.63 5.70 28.36
C ILE A 691 15.90 5.40 29.18
N GLN A 692 17.06 5.33 28.53
CA GLN A 692 18.37 5.13 29.15
C GLN A 692 18.80 6.32 30.00
N ASP A 693 18.34 7.55 29.69
CA ASP A 693 18.63 8.75 30.49
C ASP A 693 18.00 8.67 31.90
N LEU A 694 17.01 7.79 32.07
CA LEU A 694 16.35 7.53 33.35
C LEU A 694 17.18 6.63 34.28
N GLN A 695 18.19 5.91 33.76
CA GLN A 695 18.95 4.95 34.54
C GLN A 695 20.06 5.64 35.39
N PRO A 696 20.14 5.36 36.71
CA PRO A 696 21.11 6.02 37.59
C PRO A 696 22.60 5.73 37.27
N ALA A 697 22.90 4.57 36.67
CA ALA A 697 24.27 4.08 36.51
C ALA A 697 25.06 4.74 35.36
N LEU A 698 24.39 5.35 34.37
CA LEU A 698 25.03 5.92 33.17
C LEU A 698 25.60 7.34 33.36
N ASN A 699 25.35 8.00 34.50
CA ASN A 699 25.47 9.47 34.64
C ASN A 699 26.57 9.99 35.60
N HIS A 700 27.57 9.21 36.04
CA HIS A 700 28.37 9.63 37.21
C HIS A 700 29.89 9.63 37.08
N ARG A 701 30.41 10.54 36.24
CA ARG A 701 31.65 11.28 36.55
C ARG A 701 31.47 12.77 36.28
N MET A 702 31.17 13.52 37.34
CA MET A 702 31.10 14.98 37.31
C MET A 702 32.40 15.56 37.86
N THR A 703 33.03 16.47 37.13
CA THR A 703 34.19 17.24 37.61
C THR A 703 33.71 18.66 37.89
N GLU A 704 33.94 19.16 39.09
CA GLU A 704 33.59 20.53 39.49
C GLU A 704 34.52 21.54 38.79
N LEU A 705 33.94 22.58 38.18
CA LEU A 705 34.67 23.62 37.44
C LEU A 705 34.66 24.98 38.16
N ILE A 706 33.52 25.36 38.74
CA ILE A 706 33.37 26.59 39.53
C ILE A 706 32.49 26.25 40.75
N ASN A 707 32.97 26.64 41.93
CA ASN A 707 32.25 26.49 43.20
C ASN A 707 32.06 27.88 43.83
N ASP A 708 31.01 28.58 43.40
CA ASP A 708 30.56 29.84 44.02
C ASP A 708 29.27 29.57 44.80
N THR A 709 29.08 30.26 45.93
CA THR A 709 27.83 30.30 46.71
C THR A 709 26.57 30.49 45.85
N ASP A 710 26.68 31.24 44.75
CA ASP A 710 25.56 31.53 43.87
C ASP A 710 25.38 30.52 42.72
N ILE A 711 26.47 29.93 42.21
CA ILE A 711 26.47 29.04 41.05
C ILE A 711 27.55 27.95 41.22
N GLN A 712 27.11 26.69 41.18
CA GLN A 712 28.00 25.54 41.03
C GLN A 712 27.98 25.05 39.59
N LEU A 713 29.15 25.02 38.94
CA LEU A 713 29.31 24.55 37.57
C LEU A 713 30.06 23.22 37.55
N TYR A 714 29.48 22.25 36.86
CA TYR A 714 30.04 20.92 36.69
C TYR A 714 30.27 20.61 35.21
N LYS A 715 31.37 19.91 34.92
CA LYS A 715 31.59 19.20 33.66
C LYS A 715 31.09 17.77 33.82
N ASN A 716 30.20 17.32 32.94
CA ASN A 716 29.75 15.93 32.93
C ASN A 716 30.56 15.12 31.91
N GLN A 717 31.07 13.95 32.30
CA GLN A 717 31.51 12.92 31.35
C GLN A 717 30.33 11.98 31.09
N ARG A 718 29.35 12.42 30.30
CA ARG A 718 28.27 11.52 29.86
C ARG A 718 28.86 10.50 28.89
N GLN A 719 28.64 9.20 29.14
CA GLN A 719 28.77 8.21 28.07
C GLN A 719 27.65 8.49 27.06
N HIS A 720 28.00 8.78 25.81
CA HIS A 720 27.03 9.03 24.76
C HIS A 720 26.08 7.83 24.64
N SER A 721 24.77 8.06 24.83
CA SER A 721 23.76 7.06 24.52
C SER A 721 23.76 6.87 23.00
N GLN A 722 24.13 5.67 22.54
CA GLN A 722 24.02 5.28 21.13
C GLN A 722 22.57 5.43 20.62
N ASP A 723 21.59 5.43 21.52
CA ASP A 723 20.17 5.44 21.18
C ASP A 723 19.70 6.78 20.62
N LEU A 724 20.34 7.89 20.99
CA LEU A 724 20.00 9.26 20.57
C LEU A 724 20.28 9.55 19.09
N LEU A 725 21.18 8.76 18.48
CA LEU A 725 21.48 8.78 17.05
C LEU A 725 20.69 7.71 16.29
N ARG A 726 20.01 6.79 16.99
CA ARG A 726 19.21 5.74 16.37
C ARG A 726 17.85 6.27 15.95
N PRO A 727 17.31 5.76 14.83
CA PRO A 727 15.92 5.98 14.45
C PRO A 727 14.94 5.63 15.58
N ALA A 728 13.95 6.48 15.77
CA ALA A 728 12.89 6.27 16.76
C ALA A 728 11.54 6.74 16.21
N PRO A 729 10.43 6.13 16.63
CA PRO A 729 9.12 6.57 16.19
C PRO A 729 8.76 7.89 16.87
N HIS A 730 8.23 8.81 16.08
CA HIS A 730 7.87 10.14 16.59
C HIS A 730 6.82 10.83 15.73
N ARG A 731 6.27 11.90 16.31
CA ARG A 731 5.47 12.90 15.59
C ARG A 731 5.90 14.29 16.03
N VAL A 732 5.94 15.19 15.06
CA VAL A 732 6.38 16.57 15.25
C VAL A 732 5.41 17.49 14.53
N THR A 733 5.18 18.67 15.10
CA THR A 733 4.52 19.77 14.40
C THR A 733 5.16 21.08 14.83
N SER A 734 5.04 22.12 14.01
CA SER A 734 5.70 23.39 14.27
C SER A 734 4.88 24.61 13.89
N ARG A 735 5.15 25.70 14.60
CA ARG A 735 4.71 27.07 14.29
C ARG A 735 5.82 28.04 14.70
N LEU A 736 5.66 29.33 14.44
CA LEU A 736 6.66 30.34 14.76
C LEU A 736 6.06 31.49 15.56
N ALA A 737 6.82 31.96 16.56
CA ALA A 737 6.49 33.16 17.31
C ALA A 737 6.91 34.41 16.53
N HIS A 738 6.03 35.42 16.52
CA HIS A 738 6.26 36.69 15.84
C HIS A 738 7.46 37.45 16.43
N THR A 739 7.91 38.46 15.70
CA THR A 739 9.15 39.22 16.01
C THR A 739 9.19 39.81 17.42
N GLN A 740 8.04 40.15 18.00
CA GLN A 740 7.93 40.70 19.35
C GLN A 740 7.71 39.63 20.43
N GLY A 741 7.85 38.35 20.09
CA GLY A 741 7.53 37.23 20.98
C GLY A 741 6.04 36.90 21.05
N LEU A 742 5.67 36.03 21.97
CA LEU A 742 4.28 35.54 22.08
C LEU A 742 3.35 36.48 22.87
N LYS A 743 3.89 37.31 23.78
CA LYS A 743 3.08 38.16 24.69
C LYS A 743 1.98 37.33 25.39
N GLN A 744 0.70 37.70 25.24
CA GLN A 744 -0.44 36.94 25.79
C GLN A 744 -0.51 35.48 25.29
N GLY A 745 0.15 35.14 24.17
CA GLY A 745 0.27 33.77 23.69
C GLY A 745 1.06 32.84 24.61
N HIS A 746 1.84 33.35 25.56
CA HIS A 746 2.54 32.52 26.56
C HIS A 746 1.57 31.66 27.36
N ILE A 747 0.43 32.24 27.76
CA ILE A 747 -0.61 31.53 28.52
C ILE A 747 -1.17 30.38 27.70
N SER A 748 -1.57 30.63 26.44
CA SER A 748 -2.11 29.58 25.55
C SER A 748 -1.08 28.48 25.25
N LEU A 749 0.20 28.83 25.14
CA LEU A 749 1.26 27.84 24.99
C LEU A 749 1.36 26.96 26.24
N ILE A 750 1.42 27.53 27.44
CA ILE A 750 1.56 26.78 28.69
C ILE A 750 0.33 25.91 28.95
N ASP A 751 -0.86 26.45 28.69
CA ASP A 751 -2.14 25.74 28.79
C ASP A 751 -2.13 24.47 27.93
N SER A 752 -1.63 24.55 26.70
CA SER A 752 -1.50 23.38 25.81
C SER A 752 -0.58 22.27 26.35
N LEU A 753 0.29 22.55 27.33
CA LEU A 753 1.25 21.60 27.89
C LEU A 753 0.72 20.84 29.11
N THR A 754 -0.39 21.27 29.71
CA THR A 754 -1.07 20.54 30.79
C THR A 754 -2.38 19.98 30.24
N SER A 755 -2.39 18.70 29.86
CA SER A 755 -3.50 18.13 29.08
C SER A 755 -4.08 16.86 29.71
N SER A 756 -5.40 16.71 29.67
CA SER A 756 -6.12 15.48 30.04
C SER A 756 -5.91 14.32 29.05
N GLN A 757 -5.36 14.61 27.86
CA GLN A 757 -4.98 13.60 26.88
C GLN A 757 -3.69 12.88 27.30
N LEU A 758 -2.81 13.54 28.06
CA LEU A 758 -1.60 12.93 28.59
C LEU A 758 -1.93 12.10 29.84
N ILE A 759 -1.29 10.95 29.99
CA ILE A 759 -1.53 10.03 31.11
C ILE A 759 -0.28 9.98 31.97
N ASP A 760 -0.46 10.00 33.29
CA ASP A 760 0.63 9.86 34.23
C ASP A 760 1.38 8.52 34.05
N GLY A 761 2.68 8.52 34.29
CA GLY A 761 3.55 7.36 34.08
C GLY A 761 4.06 7.16 32.64
N ASN A 762 3.73 8.03 31.68
CA ASN A 762 4.18 7.91 30.28
C ASN A 762 5.71 7.88 30.15
N ARG A 763 6.40 8.72 30.93
CA ARG A 763 7.86 8.89 30.85
C ARG A 763 8.61 7.61 31.23
N GLN A 764 8.11 6.87 32.23
CA GLN A 764 8.66 5.59 32.68
C GLN A 764 8.51 4.48 31.63
N LEU A 765 7.54 4.62 30.72
CA LEU A 765 7.31 3.73 29.58
C LEU A 765 8.09 4.16 28.32
N GLY A 766 8.95 5.18 28.43
CA GLY A 766 9.69 5.71 27.30
C GLY A 766 8.84 6.50 26.29
N LEU A 767 7.66 7.00 26.70
CA LEU A 767 6.84 7.94 25.91
C LEU A 767 7.05 9.36 26.44
N PHE A 768 7.65 10.22 25.60
CA PHE A 768 8.06 11.58 25.95
C PHE A 768 7.29 12.61 25.12
N THR A 769 6.66 13.57 25.80
CA THR A 769 5.87 14.66 25.19
C THR A 769 6.36 16.01 25.68
N TYR A 770 6.75 16.88 24.77
CA TYR A 770 7.31 18.18 25.13
C TYR A 770 7.22 19.17 23.97
N VAL A 771 7.44 20.45 24.29
CA VAL A 771 7.68 21.50 23.30
C VAL A 771 9.13 21.95 23.37
N THR A 772 9.73 22.27 22.23
CA THR A 772 11.03 22.92 22.14
C THR A 772 10.88 24.26 21.42
N LEU A 773 11.32 25.32 22.08
CA LEU A 773 11.33 26.68 21.54
C LEU A 773 12.73 26.98 21.04
N SER A 774 12.88 27.31 19.75
CA SER A 774 14.19 27.40 19.09
C SER A 774 14.48 28.79 18.54
N ALA A 775 15.45 29.50 19.13
CA ALA A 775 15.72 30.89 18.79
C ALA A 775 16.16 31.06 17.32
N ILE A 776 15.48 31.96 16.61
CA ILE A 776 15.88 32.43 15.26
C ILE A 776 16.52 33.81 15.38
N SER A 777 15.86 34.71 16.11
CA SER A 777 16.26 36.11 16.22
C SER A 777 17.69 36.26 16.78
N GLY A 778 18.47 37.12 16.13
CA GLY A 778 19.82 37.47 16.52
C GLY A 778 20.42 38.51 15.57
N ASP A 779 21.70 38.83 15.82
CA ASP A 779 22.44 39.89 15.12
C ASP A 779 22.41 39.74 13.60
N PHE A 780 22.41 38.51 13.09
CA PHE A 780 22.42 38.24 11.65
C PHE A 780 21.22 38.87 10.95
N TYR A 781 20.00 38.42 11.24
CA TYR A 781 18.81 38.89 10.53
C TYR A 781 18.42 40.34 10.87
N ARG A 782 18.85 40.87 12.03
CA ARG A 782 18.62 42.27 12.42
C ARG A 782 19.46 43.26 11.63
N THR A 783 20.69 42.86 11.25
CA THR A 783 21.63 43.73 10.53
C THR A 783 21.51 43.65 9.01
N LEU A 784 20.90 42.58 8.48
CA LEU A 784 20.67 42.45 7.04
C LEU A 784 19.65 43.47 6.52
N GLY A 785 20.00 44.11 5.40
CA GLY A 785 19.05 44.94 4.64
C GLY A 785 18.03 44.09 3.88
N GLU A 786 16.91 44.70 3.48
CA GLU A 786 15.81 44.00 2.77
C GLU A 786 16.26 43.29 1.49
N VAL A 787 17.22 43.86 0.75
CA VAL A 787 17.79 43.25 -0.46
C VAL A 787 18.55 41.96 -0.14
N GLN A 788 19.21 41.86 1.01
CA GLN A 788 19.91 40.64 1.41
C GLN A 788 18.93 39.59 1.91
N LYS A 789 17.90 40.00 2.68
CA LYS A 789 16.83 39.12 3.14
C LYS A 789 16.04 38.50 1.97
N SER A 790 15.94 39.18 0.82
CA SER A 790 15.23 38.64 -0.35
C SER A 790 16.02 37.57 -1.13
N GLN A 791 17.30 37.32 -0.80
CA GLN A 791 18.17 36.36 -1.52
C GLN A 791 17.94 34.88 -1.18
N SER A 792 17.01 34.58 -0.26
CA SER A 792 16.64 33.20 0.06
C SER A 792 15.13 33.03 0.20
N ALA A 793 14.63 31.87 -0.21
CA ALA A 793 13.22 31.52 -0.13
C ALA A 793 12.69 31.28 1.29
N PHE A 794 13.57 31.13 2.29
CA PHE A 794 13.17 30.98 3.69
C PHE A 794 12.36 32.20 4.19
N PRO A 795 11.07 32.08 4.56
CA PRO A 795 10.21 33.25 4.78
C PRO A 795 10.28 33.84 6.19
N TYR A 796 10.84 33.13 7.18
CA TYR A 796 10.68 33.47 8.60
C TYR A 796 11.89 34.15 9.24
N LYS A 797 12.61 34.95 8.47
CA LYS A 797 13.86 35.62 8.88
C LYS A 797 13.68 36.53 10.11
N GLU A 798 12.48 37.08 10.27
CA GLU A 798 12.16 38.05 11.34
C GLU A 798 11.40 37.43 12.52
N GLN A 799 11.08 36.14 12.46
CA GLN A 799 10.37 35.48 13.56
C GLN A 799 11.32 35.31 14.75
N ALA A 800 10.78 35.38 15.98
CA ALA A 800 11.61 35.31 17.18
C ALA A 800 12.19 33.91 17.40
N TYR A 801 11.33 32.88 17.30
CA TYR A 801 11.70 31.48 17.50
C TYR A 801 10.68 30.50 16.90
N ILE A 802 11.11 29.27 16.69
CA ILE A 802 10.27 28.13 16.27
C ILE A 802 9.69 27.46 17.51
N ILE A 803 8.39 27.17 17.51
CA ILE A 803 7.70 26.37 18.51
C ILE A 803 7.49 24.98 17.93
N GLN A 804 8.15 23.97 18.49
CA GLN A 804 8.15 22.60 17.98
C GLN A 804 7.57 21.65 19.03
N TYR A 805 6.35 21.17 18.81
CA TYR A 805 5.73 20.14 19.65
C TYR A 805 6.18 18.76 19.19
N GLN A 806 6.49 17.88 20.14
CA GLN A 806 7.08 16.58 19.85
C GLN A 806 6.50 15.49 20.76
N ALA A 807 6.25 14.34 20.16
CA ALA A 807 5.98 13.09 20.86
C ALA A 807 6.96 12.03 20.35
N TRP A 808 7.72 11.41 21.25
CA TRP A 808 8.71 10.36 20.97
C TRP A 808 8.39 9.14 21.81
N TRP A 809 8.52 7.94 21.25
CA TRP A 809 8.36 6.70 22.02
C TRP A 809 9.41 5.67 21.65
N ASN A 810 9.62 4.67 22.51
CA ASN A 810 10.50 3.56 22.22
C ASN A 810 9.73 2.46 21.44
N SER A 811 10.39 1.83 20.48
CA SER A 811 9.84 0.74 19.64
C SER A 811 10.40 -0.63 19.98
N GLU A 812 11.28 -0.78 20.98
CA GLU A 812 12.04 -2.02 21.14
C GLU A 812 11.12 -3.24 21.20
N LEU A 813 11.34 -4.13 20.22
CA LEU A 813 10.62 -5.38 19.95
C LEU A 813 10.42 -6.29 21.16
N GLN A 814 11.09 -6.02 22.28
CA GLN A 814 10.95 -6.75 23.53
C GLN A 814 9.52 -6.73 24.09
N GLU A 815 8.72 -5.69 23.79
CA GLU A 815 7.29 -5.70 24.12
C GLU A 815 6.40 -6.37 23.04
N GLN A 816 6.78 -6.31 21.76
CA GLN A 816 6.07 -7.01 20.68
C GLN A 816 6.21 -8.54 20.80
N ALA A 817 7.34 -9.03 21.32
CA ALA A 817 7.58 -10.45 21.54
C ALA A 817 6.78 -11.04 22.70
N LEU A 818 6.18 -10.21 23.59
CA LEU A 818 5.58 -10.70 24.82
C LEU A 818 4.05 -10.54 24.93
N MET A 819 3.37 -9.52 24.38
CA MET A 819 1.98 -9.29 24.78
C MET A 819 1.14 -8.57 23.72
N GLN A 820 0.06 -9.21 23.25
CA GLN A 820 -1.10 -8.56 22.61
C GLN A 820 -1.84 -7.55 23.54
N VAL A 821 -1.30 -7.30 24.74
CA VAL A 821 -1.76 -6.30 25.72
C VAL A 821 -0.63 -5.28 25.92
N ASN A 822 -0.58 -4.27 25.06
CA ASN A 822 0.39 -3.18 25.14
C ASN A 822 -0.28 -1.93 25.72
N SER A 823 0.05 -1.57 26.97
CA SER A 823 -0.47 -0.37 27.64
C SER A 823 0.08 0.94 27.05
N VAL A 824 1.17 0.88 26.29
CA VAL A 824 1.83 2.00 25.59
C VAL A 824 1.02 2.41 24.34
N TYR A 825 0.41 1.46 23.61
CA TYR A 825 -0.28 1.79 22.36
C TYR A 825 -1.46 2.78 22.54
N PRO A 826 -2.40 2.59 23.49
CA PRO A 826 -3.43 3.59 23.76
C PRO A 826 -2.87 4.94 24.23
N ARG A 827 -1.75 4.94 24.97
CA ARG A 827 -1.07 6.15 25.44
C ARG A 827 -0.42 6.93 24.30
N VAL A 828 0.17 6.22 23.33
CA VAL A 828 0.71 6.80 22.10
C VAL A 828 -0.40 7.49 21.32
N ASN A 829 -1.54 6.82 21.09
CA ASN A 829 -2.66 7.45 20.40
C ASN A 829 -3.11 8.76 21.08
N LYS A 830 -3.26 8.77 22.40
CA LYS A 830 -3.59 10.03 23.10
C LYS A 830 -2.49 11.09 23.02
N ALA A 831 -1.21 10.69 23.00
CA ALA A 831 -0.11 11.63 22.78
C ALA A 831 -0.12 12.21 21.35
N LEU A 832 -0.55 11.42 20.35
CA LEU A 832 -0.75 11.89 18.99
C LEU A 832 -1.96 12.84 18.91
N ASP A 833 -3.05 12.54 19.61
CA ASP A 833 -4.20 13.46 19.74
C ASP A 833 -3.78 14.78 20.41
N TRP A 834 -2.91 14.71 21.42
CA TRP A 834 -2.32 15.91 22.04
C TRP A 834 -1.51 16.76 21.06
N ILE A 835 -0.72 16.14 20.18
CA ILE A 835 -0.02 16.86 19.10
C ILE A 835 -1.02 17.55 18.17
N ASP A 836 -2.11 16.87 17.80
CA ASP A 836 -3.17 17.44 16.95
C ASP A 836 -3.85 18.63 17.64
N THR A 837 -4.24 18.49 18.92
CA THR A 837 -4.79 19.59 19.73
C THR A 837 -3.82 20.78 19.80
N CYS A 838 -2.52 20.53 20.05
CA CYS A 838 -1.50 21.58 20.11
C CYS A 838 -1.27 22.27 18.76
N ARG A 839 -1.39 21.55 17.64
CA ARG A 839 -1.30 22.15 16.30
C ARG A 839 -2.48 23.08 16.02
N ASP A 840 -3.68 22.66 16.41
CA ASP A 840 -4.91 23.36 16.06
C ASP A 840 -5.27 24.47 17.07
N ALA A 841 -4.60 24.48 18.25
CA ALA A 841 -4.74 25.51 19.26
C ALA A 841 -4.40 26.92 18.73
N THR A 842 -5.22 27.90 19.11
CA THR A 842 -4.97 29.31 18.83
C THR A 842 -3.97 29.85 19.85
N ILE A 843 -2.78 30.22 19.37
CA ILE A 843 -1.74 30.85 20.20
C ILE A 843 -1.49 32.24 19.61
N ALA A 844 -1.82 33.28 20.37
CA ALA A 844 -1.65 34.67 19.94
C ALA A 844 -0.20 34.97 19.55
N ASN A 845 0.00 35.86 18.57
CA ASN A 845 1.32 36.25 18.03
C ASN A 845 2.16 35.06 17.53
N SER A 846 1.50 34.03 16.98
CA SER A 846 2.18 32.89 16.34
C SER A 846 1.52 32.53 15.01
N SER A 847 2.32 32.03 14.06
CA SER A 847 1.82 31.61 12.74
C SER A 847 2.85 30.76 11.98
N GLY A 848 2.54 30.34 10.75
CA GLY A 848 3.48 29.62 9.89
C GLY A 848 3.73 28.18 10.33
N ALA A 849 4.75 27.56 9.73
CA ALA A 849 5.28 26.24 10.06
C ALA A 849 6.69 26.10 9.47
N PHE A 850 7.59 25.32 10.07
CA PHE A 850 8.97 25.18 9.60
C PHE A 850 9.15 23.88 8.78
N ILE A 851 9.60 23.98 7.52
CA ILE A 851 9.55 22.83 6.59
C ILE A 851 10.48 21.68 6.97
N ASN A 852 11.60 21.95 7.66
CA ASN A 852 12.45 20.90 8.22
C ASN A 852 11.78 20.16 9.39
N PHE A 853 10.72 20.72 10.00
CA PHE A 853 9.83 20.07 10.98
C PHE A 853 8.48 19.77 10.32
N LYS A 854 8.56 18.97 9.25
CA LYS A 854 7.45 18.65 8.36
C LYS A 854 6.31 17.94 9.11
N ASP A 855 5.09 18.32 8.77
CA ASP A 855 3.83 17.76 9.26
C ASP A 855 2.90 17.57 8.05
N ASN A 856 2.47 16.34 7.80
CA ASN A 856 1.70 15.99 6.60
C ASN A 856 0.31 16.65 6.54
N THR A 857 -0.20 17.18 7.66
CA THR A 857 -1.53 17.83 7.73
C THR A 857 -1.48 19.32 7.41
N ILE A 858 -0.32 19.98 7.57
CA ILE A 858 -0.17 21.42 7.33
C ILE A 858 -0.16 21.75 5.83
N PRO A 859 -0.98 22.68 5.31
CA PRO A 859 -0.93 23.07 3.90
C PRO A 859 0.46 23.54 3.46
N THR A 860 0.94 23.10 2.28
CA THR A 860 2.30 23.39 1.79
C THR A 860 2.63 24.88 1.77
N ALA A 861 1.69 25.71 1.30
CA ALA A 861 1.84 27.17 1.25
C ALA A 861 2.15 27.79 2.62
N ARG A 862 1.69 27.17 3.72
CA ARG A 862 1.94 27.69 5.06
C ARG A 862 3.42 27.74 5.39
N TYR A 863 4.23 26.77 4.93
CA TYR A 863 5.67 26.70 5.16
C TYR A 863 6.47 27.80 4.48
N PHE A 864 5.97 28.29 3.35
CA PHE A 864 6.68 29.24 2.48
C PHE A 864 6.08 30.65 2.54
N GLY A 865 4.90 30.80 3.15
CA GLY A 865 4.23 32.08 3.34
C GLY A 865 4.09 32.84 2.02
N GLN A 866 4.49 34.12 2.03
CA GLN A 866 4.43 34.99 0.86
C GLN A 866 5.30 34.51 -0.33
N ASN A 867 6.31 33.67 -0.07
CA ASN A 867 7.23 33.20 -1.11
C ASN A 867 6.65 32.05 -1.94
N TYR A 868 5.54 31.44 -1.52
CA TYR A 868 4.98 30.24 -2.16
C TYR A 868 4.69 30.44 -3.66
N GLN A 869 4.06 31.55 -4.03
CA GLN A 869 3.74 31.83 -5.44
C GLN A 869 4.98 31.97 -6.32
N MET A 870 6.03 32.61 -5.83
CA MET A 870 7.30 32.72 -6.54
C MET A 870 7.98 31.35 -6.69
N LEU A 871 7.89 30.49 -5.66
CA LEU A 871 8.41 29.12 -5.75
C LEU A 871 7.69 28.30 -6.84
N GLN A 872 6.37 28.46 -6.98
CA GLN A 872 5.60 27.83 -8.07
C GLN A 872 6.09 28.30 -9.45
N GLN A 873 6.32 29.61 -9.60
CA GLN A 873 6.86 30.17 -10.85
C GLN A 873 8.26 29.66 -11.16
N VAL A 874 9.14 29.56 -10.16
CA VAL A 874 10.49 28.99 -10.30
C VAL A 874 10.41 27.52 -10.72
N LYS A 875 9.56 26.72 -10.08
CA LYS A 875 9.36 25.31 -10.47
C LYS A 875 8.92 25.20 -11.93
N ALA A 876 7.89 25.95 -12.33
CA ALA A 876 7.39 25.95 -13.71
C ALA A 876 8.46 26.37 -14.73
N SER A 877 9.32 27.33 -14.38
CA SER A 877 10.31 27.90 -15.30
C SER A 877 11.59 27.07 -15.43
N TYR A 878 12.04 26.43 -14.34
CA TYR A 878 13.39 25.87 -14.26
C TYR A 878 13.44 24.35 -14.07
N CYS A 879 12.41 23.73 -13.52
CA CYS A 879 12.45 22.31 -13.11
C CYS A 879 12.51 21.37 -14.34
N GLN A 880 11.87 21.76 -15.45
CA GLN A 880 11.81 20.98 -16.69
C GLN A 880 11.30 19.55 -16.47
N ASP A 881 10.29 19.39 -15.62
CA ASP A 881 9.72 18.11 -15.21
C ASP A 881 8.22 18.06 -15.58
N PRO A 882 7.87 17.81 -16.86
CA PRO A 882 6.49 17.90 -17.34
C PRO A 882 5.57 16.85 -16.72
N LEU A 883 6.12 15.75 -16.20
CA LEU A 883 5.38 14.66 -15.55
C LEU A 883 5.39 14.78 -14.02
N ASN A 884 6.00 15.85 -13.49
CA ASN A 884 6.09 16.13 -12.06
C ASN A 884 6.66 14.93 -11.27
N HIS A 885 7.72 14.26 -11.75
CA HIS A 885 8.45 13.21 -11.04
C HIS A 885 9.08 13.70 -9.73
N PHE A 886 9.48 14.97 -9.68
CA PHE A 886 9.99 15.66 -8.52
C PHE A 886 8.85 16.11 -7.60
N ARG A 887 8.21 15.09 -7.01
CA ARG A 887 7.04 15.24 -6.15
C ARG A 887 7.15 14.43 -4.86
N SER A 888 6.52 14.98 -3.84
CA SER A 888 6.24 14.42 -2.53
C SER A 888 5.00 15.14 -2.01
N ARG A 889 4.46 14.71 -0.86
CA ARG A 889 3.25 15.31 -0.28
C ARG A 889 3.38 16.83 -0.01
N LYS A 890 4.60 17.34 0.27
CA LYS A 890 4.90 18.77 0.47
C LYS A 890 5.70 19.43 -0.65
N SER A 891 5.76 18.83 -1.84
CA SER A 891 6.38 19.49 -2.97
C SER A 891 5.62 20.75 -3.39
N ILE A 892 6.32 21.70 -3.98
CA ILE A 892 5.70 22.85 -4.65
C ILE A 892 4.94 22.33 -5.87
N VAL A 893 3.70 22.79 -6.06
CA VAL A 893 2.81 22.39 -7.16
C VAL A 893 2.25 23.64 -7.82
#